data_AF-A0AAV6I116-F1
#
_entry.id   AF-A0AAV6I116-F1
#
_cell.length_a   1.000
_cell.length_b   1.000
_cell.length_c   1.000
_cell.angle_alpha   90.00
_cell.angle_beta   90.00
_cell.angle_gamma   90.00
#
_symmetry.space_group_name_H-M   'P 1'
#
loop_
_entity.id
_entity.type
_entity.pdbx_description
1 polymer ?
#
loop_
_entity_poly.entity_id
_entity_poly.type
_entity_poly.pdbx_seq_one_letter_code
_entity_poly.pdbx_strand_id
1 'polypeptide(L)'
;MTLSMAADIPEPKLSPLLHNGGSGGSGPLGQSKAAAAENVNTWYGVASLLPLLGAFVADSYLGRYWTTVIASLLYILGLSLLTLSAILPSLSSPDCKKGANIATCSPSRFQVMLFFFSLYIVAVAQGGHKPCVQAFGADQFDGQDSKETKAKSSFFNWWYLGLVGGSATAVLSLNYIQDNLNWALGFGIPCISMAIALLVFLMGTRTYRYPVKGNDKNPFFRIGKVFANAAWNWRATDSAILSDMEAQGALRPESSQHHKFLDKALLAPVGSNGEGGVCRISDVEDAKAVLSVLPIWASCLVYAMTFAQPFTFFTEQAVTMDRTIWPGFDIPPASLQLFISFSLIFLIPIYDCFFVPFTRAITGKPSGITMLQRIGIGMFVSIVSMTVAAIVEMKRLETARESGLVDKPDATIPMSFWWLVPQYLLVGMADVFTTIGLQEFFYDQVPNELKSTGLSLYLSVIGVGNLLSGFLISVLEKTTGGDGQDGWFSDNLNRAHLDYLYFLFAGLSTVALVSYMYFAKSYIYSSTAADMSESEWSPLLHYSGGGMVVDHIGRPADRSKSGGWRSAFFILGVELAERFAYYGIMSNLVSYLTGPLGQSKAMAAENVNTWFGVAALMPLLGAFISDSYLGHYRAIAIASLLYILYMRLP
;
A
#
# COMPACT_ATOMS: atom_id res chain seq x y z
N MET A 1 -49.62 -57.24 -25.51
CA MET A 1 -48.23 -57.57 -25.86
C MET A 1 -47.45 -56.27 -25.73
N THR A 2 -46.53 -56.23 -24.75
CA THR A 2 -45.52 -55.19 -24.45
C THR A 2 -46.00 -53.73 -24.26
N LEU A 3 -46.12 -53.20 -23.03
CA LEU A 3 -45.12 -52.81 -22.00
C LEU A 3 -44.17 -51.65 -22.38
N SER A 4 -44.11 -50.70 -21.42
CA SER A 4 -42.96 -49.86 -21.02
C SER A 4 -42.90 -48.46 -21.64
N MET A 5 -42.77 -47.32 -20.92
CA MET A 5 -42.67 -46.90 -19.51
C MET A 5 -42.84 -45.35 -19.57
N ALA A 6 -43.79 -44.70 -18.88
CA ALA A 6 -43.69 -44.14 -17.53
C ALA A 6 -42.47 -43.21 -17.33
N ALA A 7 -42.57 -41.96 -16.85
CA ALA A 7 -43.57 -41.36 -15.97
C ALA A 7 -43.69 -39.84 -16.13
N ASP A 8 -44.94 -39.39 -16.20
CA ASP A 8 -45.44 -38.09 -15.75
C ASP A 8 -45.83 -38.19 -14.26
N ILE A 9 -46.20 -37.05 -13.63
CA ILE A 9 -46.85 -36.85 -12.30
C ILE A 9 -45.89 -36.33 -11.19
N PRO A 10 -46.26 -35.34 -10.34
CA PRO A 10 -46.99 -34.07 -10.55
C PRO A 10 -46.33 -32.88 -9.80
N GLU A 11 -46.82 -31.66 -10.01
CA GLU A 11 -46.67 -30.59 -9.00
C GLU A 11 -47.33 -30.99 -7.67
N PRO A 12 -46.77 -30.54 -6.53
CA PRO A 12 -47.60 -30.07 -5.44
C PRO A 12 -47.25 -28.63 -5.07
N LYS A 13 -48.32 -27.83 -4.98
CA LYS A 13 -48.37 -26.51 -4.33
C LYS A 13 -47.73 -26.56 -2.94
N LEU A 14 -46.79 -25.65 -2.68
CA LEU A 14 -46.63 -25.02 -1.37
C LEU A 14 -46.10 -23.58 -1.55
N SER A 15 -46.99 -22.61 -1.38
CA SER A 15 -46.66 -21.22 -1.08
C SER A 15 -46.28 -21.08 0.42
N PRO A 16 -45.96 -19.88 0.94
CA PRO A 16 -44.80 -19.03 0.67
C PRO A 16 -43.97 -18.81 1.97
N LEU A 17 -42.64 -18.88 1.93
CA LEU A 17 -41.77 -18.33 2.99
C LEU A 17 -41.31 -16.92 2.59
N LEU A 18 -42.29 -16.03 2.48
CA LEU A 18 -42.11 -14.59 2.63
C LEU A 18 -42.89 -14.20 3.88
N HIS A 19 -42.22 -14.12 5.03
CA HIS A 19 -42.39 -13.00 5.95
C HIS A 19 -41.29 -12.95 7.02
N ASN A 20 -40.71 -11.75 7.12
CA ASN A 20 -40.01 -11.13 8.24
C ASN A 20 -38.48 -11.24 8.30
N GLY A 21 -37.84 -10.42 7.47
CA GLY A 21 -36.64 -9.64 7.80
C GLY A 21 -36.75 -8.34 7.01
N GLY A 22 -36.99 -7.21 7.68
CA GLY A 22 -37.35 -5.95 7.04
C GLY A 22 -36.35 -5.50 5.99
N SER A 23 -36.88 -4.93 4.91
CA SER A 23 -36.16 -4.15 3.90
C SER A 23 -35.55 -2.88 4.51
N GLY A 24 -34.55 -3.04 5.36
CA GLY A 24 -33.83 -1.97 6.03
C GLY A 24 -32.35 -2.01 5.69
N GLY A 25 -31.92 -1.16 4.76
CA GLY A 25 -30.54 -0.66 4.73
C GLY A 25 -29.45 -1.52 4.07
N SER A 26 -29.77 -2.52 3.24
CA SER A 26 -28.74 -3.14 2.40
C SER A 26 -28.33 -2.18 1.27
N GLY A 27 -27.02 -2.04 1.04
CA GLY A 27 -26.51 -1.19 -0.04
C GLY A 27 -26.98 -1.68 -1.43
N PRO A 28 -26.64 -1.00 -2.54
CA PRO A 28 -27.07 -1.39 -3.89
C PRO A 28 -26.73 -2.84 -4.29
N LEU A 29 -25.82 -3.48 -3.55
CA LEU A 29 -25.36 -4.87 -3.67
C LEU A 29 -26.13 -5.88 -2.83
N GLY A 30 -27.04 -5.45 -1.95
CA GLY A 30 -27.74 -6.32 -1.01
C GLY A 30 -26.85 -6.89 0.11
N GLN A 31 -25.61 -6.41 0.26
CA GLN A 31 -24.65 -6.86 1.28
C GLN A 31 -24.82 -6.10 2.60
N SER A 32 -24.48 -6.75 3.72
CA SER A 32 -24.43 -6.11 5.04
C SER A 32 -23.33 -5.05 5.09
N LYS A 33 -23.47 -4.06 5.97
CA LYS A 33 -22.44 -3.02 6.16
C LYS A 33 -21.09 -3.61 6.61
N ALA A 34 -21.12 -4.68 7.40
CA ALA A 34 -19.94 -5.40 7.84
C ALA A 34 -19.27 -6.16 6.69
N ALA A 35 -20.04 -6.87 5.86
CA ALA A 35 -19.53 -7.54 4.66
C ALA A 35 -18.93 -6.54 3.66
N ALA A 36 -19.52 -5.35 3.51
CA ALA A 36 -18.95 -4.28 2.69
C ALA A 36 -17.59 -3.82 3.21
N ALA A 37 -17.46 -3.61 4.53
CA ALA A 37 -16.19 -3.26 5.17
C ALA A 37 -15.15 -4.38 5.06
N GLU A 38 -15.53 -5.65 5.25
CA GLU A 38 -14.67 -6.83 5.05
C GLU A 38 -14.13 -6.89 3.62
N ASN A 39 -15.01 -6.69 2.63
CA ASN A 39 -14.62 -6.70 1.22
C ASN A 39 -13.63 -5.58 0.88
N VAL A 40 -13.90 -4.35 1.34
CA VAL A 40 -12.99 -3.20 1.14
C VAL A 40 -11.63 -3.46 1.78
N ASN A 41 -11.61 -3.97 3.01
CA ASN A 41 -10.38 -4.26 3.74
C ASN A 41 -9.58 -5.40 3.09
N THR A 42 -10.26 -6.50 2.73
CA THR A 42 -9.63 -7.62 2.02
C THR A 42 -8.99 -7.14 0.73
N TRP A 43 -9.74 -6.32 0.01
CA TRP A 43 -9.34 -5.79 -1.27
C TRP A 43 -8.10 -4.87 -1.16
N TYR A 44 -8.16 -3.84 -0.33
CA TYR A 44 -7.04 -2.92 -0.09
C TYR A 44 -5.81 -3.64 0.49
N GLY A 45 -6.07 -4.70 1.27
CA GLY A 45 -5.08 -5.59 1.84
C GLY A 45 -4.22 -6.29 0.79
N VAL A 46 -4.85 -6.97 -0.17
CA VAL A 46 -4.14 -7.65 -1.28
C VAL A 46 -3.39 -6.63 -2.15
N ALA A 47 -4.01 -5.49 -2.47
CA ALA A 47 -3.38 -4.44 -3.28
C ALA A 47 -2.08 -3.89 -2.67
N SER A 48 -2.04 -3.76 -1.35
CA SER A 48 -0.87 -3.22 -0.64
C SER A 48 0.26 -4.24 -0.46
N LEU A 49 0.00 -5.55 -0.64
CA LEU A 49 1.04 -6.59 -0.61
C LEU A 49 1.81 -6.71 -1.93
N LEU A 50 1.16 -6.38 -3.05
CA LEU A 50 1.73 -6.57 -4.38
C LEU A 50 3.07 -5.86 -4.66
N PRO A 51 3.33 -4.64 -4.16
CA PRO A 51 4.61 -3.96 -4.34
C PRO A 51 5.83 -4.81 -3.93
N LEU A 52 5.67 -5.83 -3.08
CA LEU A 52 6.73 -6.78 -2.73
C LEU A 52 7.34 -7.47 -3.96
N LEU A 53 6.52 -7.81 -4.96
CA LEU A 53 7.00 -8.44 -6.19
C LEU A 53 7.69 -7.45 -7.11
N GLY A 54 7.12 -6.25 -7.28
CA GLY A 54 7.74 -5.18 -8.06
C GLY A 54 9.13 -4.84 -7.52
N ALA A 55 9.24 -4.77 -6.19
CA ALA A 55 10.50 -4.62 -5.49
C ALA A 55 11.44 -5.81 -5.70
N PHE A 56 10.95 -7.05 -5.59
CA PHE A 56 11.74 -8.24 -5.84
C PHE A 56 12.38 -8.22 -7.24
N VAL A 57 11.62 -7.89 -8.29
CA VAL A 57 12.12 -7.81 -9.67
C VAL A 57 13.16 -6.71 -9.83
N ALA A 58 12.95 -5.54 -9.22
CA ALA A 58 13.88 -4.42 -9.28
C ALA A 58 15.20 -4.72 -8.57
N ASP A 59 15.11 -5.21 -7.34
CA ASP A 59 16.27 -5.48 -6.49
C ASP A 59 17.06 -6.68 -7.06
N SER A 60 16.38 -7.70 -7.58
CA SER A 60 17.01 -8.89 -8.18
C SER A 60 17.65 -8.63 -9.54
N TYR A 61 16.91 -8.07 -10.50
CA TYR A 61 17.30 -8.14 -11.92
C TYR A 61 17.48 -6.75 -12.56
N LEU A 62 16.39 -5.99 -12.71
CA LEU A 62 16.35 -4.80 -13.57
C LEU A 62 17.07 -3.58 -12.99
N GLY A 63 17.12 -3.46 -11.66
CA GLY A 63 17.55 -2.24 -10.97
C GLY A 63 16.45 -1.18 -10.91
N ARG A 64 16.50 -0.34 -9.88
CA ARG A 64 15.45 0.63 -9.53
C ARG A 64 15.11 1.63 -10.64
N TYR A 65 16.13 2.16 -11.32
CA TYR A 65 15.96 3.13 -12.40
C TYR A 65 15.21 2.53 -13.60
N TRP A 66 15.66 1.38 -14.11
CA TRP A 66 15.03 0.74 -15.27
C TRP A 66 13.65 0.20 -14.96
N THR A 67 13.42 -0.35 -13.77
CA THR A 67 12.08 -0.74 -13.33
C THR A 67 11.14 0.46 -13.35
N THR A 68 11.59 1.63 -12.88
CA THR A 68 10.78 2.86 -12.91
C THR A 68 10.44 3.26 -14.34
N VAL A 69 11.42 3.30 -15.26
CA VAL A 69 11.18 3.66 -16.67
C VAL A 69 10.21 2.69 -17.37
N ILE A 70 10.42 1.39 -17.22
CA ILE A 70 9.56 0.36 -17.83
C ILE A 70 8.15 0.45 -17.26
N ALA A 71 8.03 0.61 -15.94
CA ALA A 71 6.75 0.77 -15.28
C ALA A 71 6.03 2.04 -15.76
N SER A 72 6.71 3.19 -15.89
CA SER A 72 6.10 4.42 -16.42
C SER A 72 5.63 4.25 -17.88
N LEU A 73 6.38 3.56 -18.72
CA LEU A 73 5.98 3.27 -20.11
C LEU A 73 4.73 2.39 -20.17
N LEU A 74 4.67 1.33 -19.34
CA LEU A 74 3.48 0.50 -19.19
C LEU A 74 2.29 1.33 -18.66
N TYR A 75 2.53 2.24 -17.72
CA TYR A 75 1.51 3.13 -17.18
C TYR A 75 0.90 4.01 -18.30
N ILE A 76 1.74 4.65 -19.11
CA ILE A 76 1.31 5.49 -20.25
C ILE A 76 0.54 4.66 -21.27
N LEU A 77 1.03 3.44 -21.59
CA LEU A 77 0.31 2.52 -22.48
C LEU A 77 -1.08 2.21 -21.93
N GLY A 78 -1.19 1.83 -20.65
CA GLY A 78 -2.46 1.59 -19.98
C GLY A 78 -3.40 2.79 -20.06
N LEU A 79 -2.94 3.99 -19.73
CA LEU A 79 -3.75 5.21 -19.79
C LEU A 79 -4.17 5.59 -21.22
N SER A 80 -3.30 5.37 -22.21
CA SER A 80 -3.63 5.65 -23.61
C SER A 80 -4.72 4.71 -24.14
N LEU A 81 -4.65 3.42 -23.80
CA LEU A 81 -5.69 2.43 -24.13
C LEU A 81 -7.00 2.72 -23.38
N LEU A 82 -6.91 3.16 -22.12
CA LEU A 82 -8.07 3.56 -21.32
C LEU A 82 -8.77 4.78 -21.94
N THR A 83 -7.99 5.78 -22.38
CA THR A 83 -8.50 6.96 -23.09
C THR A 83 -9.14 6.57 -24.41
N LEU A 84 -8.51 5.69 -25.18
CA LEU A 84 -9.06 5.16 -26.43
C LEU A 84 -10.40 4.46 -26.20
N SER A 85 -10.54 3.71 -25.10
CA SER A 85 -11.80 3.05 -24.73
C SER A 85 -12.96 4.03 -24.48
N ALA A 86 -12.66 5.23 -23.97
CA ALA A 86 -13.65 6.29 -23.76
C ALA A 86 -13.98 7.08 -25.04
N ILE A 87 -13.06 7.13 -26.02
CA ILE A 87 -13.28 7.80 -27.30
C ILE A 87 -14.10 6.92 -28.27
N LEU A 88 -13.94 5.59 -28.22
CA LEU A 88 -14.59 4.64 -29.13
C LEU A 88 -16.11 4.84 -29.30
N PRO A 89 -16.92 5.03 -28.24
CA PRO A 89 -18.36 5.33 -28.39
C PRO A 89 -18.66 6.57 -29.24
N SER A 90 -17.81 7.60 -29.13
CA SER A 90 -17.97 8.85 -29.88
C SER A 90 -17.67 8.69 -31.37
N LEU A 91 -16.90 7.66 -31.75
CA LEU A 91 -16.56 7.35 -33.14
C LEU A 91 -17.57 6.37 -33.77
N SER A 92 -18.19 5.50 -32.97
CA SER A 92 -19.06 4.43 -33.48
C SER A 92 -20.53 4.80 -33.65
N SER A 93 -21.03 5.92 -33.10
CA SER A 93 -22.45 6.31 -33.27
C SER A 93 -22.72 7.82 -33.08
N PRO A 94 -22.70 8.64 -34.15
CA PRO A 94 -23.25 9.99 -34.13
C PRO A 94 -24.78 10.02 -33.86
N ASP A 95 -25.49 8.94 -34.21
CA ASP A 95 -26.96 8.87 -34.15
C ASP A 95 -27.55 8.57 -32.76
N CYS A 96 -26.73 8.18 -31.78
CA CYS A 96 -27.20 7.92 -30.41
C CYS A 96 -27.41 9.22 -29.59
N LYS A 97 -27.19 10.40 -30.19
CA LYS A 97 -27.46 11.73 -29.58
C LYS A 97 -28.81 12.35 -29.98
N LYS A 98 -29.56 11.75 -30.91
CA LYS A 98 -30.85 12.28 -31.41
C LYS A 98 -31.98 11.28 -31.21
N GLY A 99 -32.47 11.13 -29.98
CA GLY A 99 -33.71 10.41 -29.73
C GLY A 99 -33.93 10.12 -28.25
N ALA A 100 -35.13 10.40 -27.76
CA ALA A 100 -35.55 10.33 -26.36
C ALA A 100 -35.59 8.92 -25.72
N ASN A 101 -34.84 7.94 -26.24
CA ASN A 101 -34.75 6.59 -25.71
C ASN A 101 -33.28 6.23 -25.41
N ILE A 102 -32.81 6.64 -24.24
CA ILE A 102 -31.44 6.44 -23.71
C ILE A 102 -31.16 4.95 -23.37
N ALA A 103 -32.13 4.05 -23.53
CA ALA A 103 -32.07 2.67 -23.03
C ALA A 103 -31.43 1.62 -23.96
N THR A 104 -30.97 1.96 -25.17
CA THR A 104 -30.59 0.94 -26.19
C THR A 104 -29.23 1.13 -26.86
N CYS A 105 -28.27 1.80 -26.24
CA CYS A 105 -26.87 1.81 -26.71
C CYS A 105 -26.00 1.05 -25.69
N SER A 106 -25.99 -0.28 -25.75
CA SER A 106 -25.05 -1.09 -24.96
C SER A 106 -23.63 -0.94 -25.52
N PRO A 107 -22.60 -0.73 -24.68
CA PRO A 107 -21.22 -0.61 -25.14
C PRO A 107 -20.78 -1.87 -25.90
N SER A 108 -19.95 -1.70 -26.94
CA SER A 108 -19.45 -2.85 -27.69
C SER A 108 -18.59 -3.75 -26.79
N ARG A 109 -18.65 -5.07 -26.97
CA ARG A 109 -17.84 -6.02 -26.19
C ARG A 109 -16.34 -5.68 -26.26
N PHE A 110 -15.87 -5.25 -27.43
CA PHE A 110 -14.50 -4.83 -27.64
C PHE A 110 -14.10 -3.62 -26.76
N GLN A 111 -14.99 -2.62 -26.63
CA GLN A 111 -14.76 -1.45 -25.78
C GLN A 111 -14.61 -1.85 -24.30
N VAL A 112 -15.49 -2.72 -23.80
CA VAL A 112 -15.44 -3.20 -22.41
C VAL A 112 -14.14 -3.99 -22.16
N MET A 113 -13.77 -4.87 -23.10
CA MET A 113 -12.52 -5.63 -23.00
C MET A 113 -11.29 -4.72 -23.02
N LEU A 114 -11.25 -3.74 -23.92
CA LEU A 114 -10.16 -2.78 -24.01
C LEU A 114 -10.03 -1.97 -22.72
N PHE A 115 -11.16 -1.54 -22.14
CA PHE A 115 -11.21 -0.82 -20.88
C PHE A 115 -10.60 -1.64 -19.73
N PHE A 116 -11.07 -2.86 -19.48
CA PHE A 116 -10.52 -3.68 -18.39
C PHE A 116 -9.07 -4.09 -18.63
N PHE A 117 -8.69 -4.42 -19.87
CA PHE A 117 -7.30 -4.70 -20.21
C PHE A 117 -6.37 -3.52 -19.89
N SER A 118 -6.80 -2.30 -20.26
CA SER A 118 -6.05 -1.08 -20.00
C SER A 118 -5.88 -0.80 -18.50
N LEU A 119 -6.95 -1.01 -17.73
CA LEU A 119 -6.95 -0.91 -16.28
C LEU A 119 -5.97 -1.91 -15.64
N TYR A 120 -5.92 -3.16 -16.10
CA TYR A 120 -4.96 -4.15 -15.59
C TYR A 120 -3.51 -3.79 -15.88
N ILE A 121 -3.22 -3.20 -17.06
CA ILE A 121 -1.88 -2.69 -17.37
C ILE A 121 -1.46 -1.58 -16.41
N VAL A 122 -2.34 -0.60 -16.15
CA VAL A 122 -2.08 0.52 -15.22
C VAL A 122 -1.68 0.00 -13.84
N ALA A 123 -2.32 -1.06 -13.39
CA ALA A 123 -2.03 -1.63 -12.10
C ALA A 123 -0.70 -2.40 -12.01
N VAL A 124 -0.38 -3.19 -13.03
CA VAL A 124 0.94 -3.85 -13.12
C VAL A 124 2.05 -2.79 -13.10
N ALA A 125 1.85 -1.71 -13.84
CA ALA A 125 2.76 -0.57 -13.85
C ALA A 125 2.90 0.04 -12.44
N GLN A 126 1.79 0.26 -11.73
CA GLN A 126 1.81 0.83 -10.38
C GLN A 126 2.62 -0.01 -9.38
N GLY A 127 2.43 -1.33 -9.38
CA GLY A 127 3.10 -2.24 -8.44
C GLY A 127 4.62 -2.23 -8.56
N GLY A 128 5.15 -2.05 -9.78
CA GLY A 128 6.59 -1.88 -10.01
C GLY A 128 7.08 -0.45 -9.79
N HIS A 129 6.27 0.54 -10.19
CA HIS A 129 6.65 1.95 -10.12
C HIS A 129 6.87 2.40 -8.67
N LYS A 130 5.84 2.24 -7.82
CA LYS A 130 5.76 2.87 -6.48
C LYS A 130 6.94 2.60 -5.54
N PRO A 131 7.30 1.34 -5.21
CA PRO A 131 8.40 1.08 -4.29
C PRO A 131 9.76 1.45 -4.88
N CYS A 132 9.92 1.34 -6.21
CA CYS A 132 11.19 1.59 -6.88
C CYS A 132 11.49 3.09 -7.00
N VAL A 133 10.51 3.90 -7.39
CA VAL A 133 10.69 5.35 -7.53
C VAL A 133 10.99 6.01 -6.19
N GLN A 134 10.34 5.53 -5.12
CA GLN A 134 10.56 6.01 -3.76
C GLN A 134 11.96 5.64 -3.26
N ALA A 135 12.37 4.37 -3.43
CA ALA A 135 13.70 3.92 -3.06
C ALA A 135 14.78 4.67 -3.83
N PHE A 136 14.58 4.85 -5.14
CA PHE A 136 15.51 5.57 -6.01
C PHE A 136 15.62 7.06 -5.63
N GLY A 137 14.53 7.69 -5.21
CA GLY A 137 14.54 9.05 -4.67
C GLY A 137 15.35 9.18 -3.39
N ALA A 138 15.19 8.23 -2.47
CA ALA A 138 15.96 8.23 -1.23
C ALA A 138 17.45 7.94 -1.46
N ASP A 139 17.82 7.15 -2.48
CA ASP A 139 19.23 6.89 -2.85
C ASP A 139 20.00 8.12 -3.29
N GLN A 140 19.30 9.21 -3.62
CA GLN A 140 19.95 10.43 -4.04
C GLN A 140 20.67 11.13 -2.89
N PHE A 141 20.40 10.73 -1.64
CA PHE A 141 21.00 11.28 -0.44
C PHE A 141 21.98 10.29 0.21
N ASP A 142 23.21 10.72 0.43
CA ASP A 142 24.27 9.94 1.07
C ASP A 142 24.06 9.88 2.59
N GLY A 143 23.97 8.67 3.13
CA GLY A 143 23.83 8.42 4.56
C GLY A 143 25.10 8.71 5.38
N GLN A 144 26.27 8.82 4.73
CA GLN A 144 27.54 9.16 5.40
C GLN A 144 27.71 10.67 5.58
N ASP A 145 26.97 11.49 4.82
CA ASP A 145 27.01 12.94 4.95
C ASP A 145 25.92 13.44 5.91
N SER A 146 26.34 14.18 6.93
CA SER A 146 25.41 14.67 7.97
C SER A 146 24.37 15.68 7.45
N LYS A 147 24.64 16.39 6.35
CA LYS A 147 23.67 17.31 5.73
C LYS A 147 22.71 16.55 4.82
N GLU A 148 23.21 15.63 4.01
CA GLU A 148 22.37 14.80 3.13
C GLU A 148 21.48 13.83 3.93
N THR A 149 21.95 13.29 5.06
CA THR A 149 21.12 12.48 5.97
C THR A 149 19.91 13.25 6.51
N LYS A 150 20.11 14.52 6.90
CA LYS A 150 19.00 15.41 7.31
C LYS A 150 18.04 15.65 6.15
N ALA A 151 18.59 15.93 4.97
CA ALA A 151 17.80 16.15 3.77
C ALA A 151 16.98 14.92 3.35
N LYS A 152 17.51 13.70 3.54
CA LYS A 152 16.81 12.43 3.28
C LYS A 152 15.58 12.25 4.18
N SER A 153 15.69 12.57 5.46
CA SER A 153 14.54 12.50 6.38
C SER A 153 13.44 13.48 5.95
N SER A 154 13.82 14.70 5.55
CA SER A 154 12.90 15.66 4.94
C SER A 154 12.35 15.18 3.59
N PHE A 155 13.12 14.46 2.77
CA PHE A 155 12.63 13.89 1.51
C PHE A 155 11.42 12.98 1.72
N PHE A 156 11.40 12.11 2.74
CA PHE A 156 10.23 11.28 3.03
C PHE A 156 9.00 12.11 3.43
N ASN A 157 9.18 13.22 4.14
CA ASN A 157 8.10 14.16 4.44
C ASN A 157 7.53 14.79 3.15
N TRP A 158 8.39 15.33 2.29
CA TRP A 158 7.98 15.96 1.02
C TRP A 158 7.43 14.95 0.00
N TRP A 159 7.92 13.71 0.02
CA TRP A 159 7.37 12.60 -0.74
C TRP A 159 5.92 12.34 -0.38
N TYR A 160 5.65 12.20 0.93
CA TYR A 160 4.30 11.96 1.41
C TYR A 160 3.37 13.16 1.17
N LEU A 161 3.88 14.39 1.28
CA LEU A 161 3.13 15.59 0.90
C LEU A 161 2.78 15.61 -0.59
N GLY A 162 3.72 15.25 -1.47
CA GLY A 162 3.48 15.12 -2.91
C GLY A 162 2.42 14.06 -3.21
N LEU A 163 2.44 12.95 -2.45
CA LEU A 163 1.43 11.90 -2.56
C LEU A 163 0.02 12.42 -2.28
N VAL A 164 -0.17 13.05 -1.12
CA VAL A 164 -1.48 13.57 -0.70
C VAL A 164 -1.92 14.72 -1.59
N GLY A 165 -1.00 15.62 -1.96
CA GLY A 165 -1.28 16.74 -2.85
C GLY A 165 -1.73 16.30 -4.24
N GLY A 166 -1.08 15.27 -4.81
CA GLY A 166 -1.45 14.70 -6.10
C GLY A 166 -2.84 14.05 -6.06
N SER A 167 -3.11 13.25 -5.03
CA SER A 167 -4.42 12.63 -4.80
C SER A 167 -5.54 13.66 -4.63
N ALA A 168 -5.33 14.66 -3.77
CA ALA A 168 -6.33 15.70 -3.52
C ALA A 168 -6.62 16.52 -4.78
N THR A 169 -5.58 16.90 -5.52
CA THR A 169 -5.73 17.63 -6.79
C THR A 169 -6.53 16.81 -7.79
N ALA A 170 -6.23 15.52 -7.94
CA ALA A 170 -6.96 14.63 -8.84
C ALA A 170 -8.44 14.52 -8.49
N VAL A 171 -8.76 14.25 -7.21
CA VAL A 171 -10.14 14.13 -6.75
C VAL A 171 -10.93 15.43 -6.99
N LEU A 172 -10.31 16.60 -6.78
CA LEU A 172 -10.98 17.89 -6.98
C LEU A 172 -11.14 18.24 -8.47
N SER A 173 -10.10 18.07 -9.28
CA SER A 173 -10.14 18.50 -10.68
C SER A 173 -10.69 17.45 -11.63
N LEU A 174 -10.23 16.19 -11.53
CA LEU A 174 -10.57 15.16 -12.52
C LEU A 174 -11.99 14.64 -12.36
N ASN A 175 -12.49 14.49 -11.13
CA ASN A 175 -13.89 14.11 -10.93
C ASN A 175 -14.83 15.13 -11.58
N TYR A 176 -14.56 16.43 -11.41
CA TYR A 176 -15.34 17.47 -12.07
C TYR A 176 -15.29 17.36 -13.60
N ILE A 177 -14.09 17.18 -14.17
CA ILE A 177 -13.91 17.04 -15.63
C ILE A 177 -14.63 15.79 -16.16
N GLN A 178 -14.55 14.68 -15.44
CA GLN A 178 -15.17 13.42 -15.81
C GLN A 178 -16.70 13.48 -15.77
N ASP A 179 -17.26 14.03 -14.69
CA ASP A 179 -18.71 14.08 -14.49
C ASP A 179 -19.40 15.17 -15.31
N ASN A 180 -18.72 16.32 -15.53
CA ASN A 180 -19.36 17.51 -16.11
C ASN A 180 -18.90 17.85 -17.53
N LEU A 181 -17.71 17.41 -17.96
CA LEU A 181 -17.16 17.76 -19.28
C LEU A 181 -17.12 16.56 -20.22
N ASN A 182 -16.16 15.65 -20.02
CA ASN A 182 -15.94 14.51 -20.91
C ASN A 182 -15.00 13.47 -20.28
N TRP A 183 -15.43 12.21 -20.27
CA TRP A 183 -14.63 11.06 -19.83
C TRP A 183 -13.33 10.85 -20.62
N ALA A 184 -13.31 11.13 -21.93
CA ALA A 184 -12.10 11.04 -22.73
C ALA A 184 -11.02 12.05 -22.27
N LEU A 185 -11.43 13.26 -21.86
CA LEU A 185 -10.51 14.22 -21.25
C LEU A 185 -10.11 13.76 -19.84
N GLY A 186 -11.07 13.23 -19.08
CA GLY A 186 -10.85 12.68 -17.75
C GLY A 186 -9.78 11.58 -17.67
N PHE A 187 -9.64 10.73 -18.71
CA PHE A 187 -8.57 9.73 -18.80
C PHE A 187 -7.34 10.20 -19.58
N GLY A 188 -7.52 11.09 -20.56
CA GLY A 188 -6.43 11.63 -21.38
C GLY A 188 -5.49 12.55 -20.62
N ILE A 189 -5.99 13.39 -19.70
CA ILE A 189 -5.17 14.30 -18.89
C ILE A 189 -4.17 13.52 -18.01
N PRO A 190 -4.57 12.48 -17.25
CA PRO A 190 -3.65 11.55 -16.60
C PRO A 190 -2.57 10.99 -17.53
N CYS A 191 -2.93 10.57 -18.75
CA CYS A 191 -1.99 10.01 -19.72
C CYS A 191 -0.90 11.02 -20.10
N ILE A 192 -1.29 12.25 -20.40
CA ILE A 192 -0.37 13.34 -20.74
C ILE A 192 0.51 13.69 -19.54
N SER A 193 -0.09 13.76 -18.34
CA SER A 193 0.63 14.02 -17.09
C SER A 193 1.73 12.97 -16.84
N MET A 194 1.43 11.68 -17.02
CA MET A 194 2.43 10.62 -16.90
C MET A 194 3.50 10.65 -17.98
N ALA A 195 3.17 11.02 -19.22
CA ALA A 195 4.16 11.21 -20.27
C ALA A 195 5.13 12.36 -19.94
N ILE A 196 4.62 13.48 -19.45
CA ILE A 196 5.44 14.59 -18.96
C ILE A 196 6.31 14.15 -17.78
N ALA A 197 5.74 13.41 -16.83
CA ALA A 197 6.47 12.89 -15.68
C ALA A 197 7.65 12.01 -16.10
N LEU A 198 7.46 11.09 -17.05
CA LEU A 198 8.54 10.28 -17.59
C LEU A 198 9.62 11.14 -18.26
N LEU A 199 9.25 12.16 -19.03
CA LEU A 199 10.22 13.08 -19.63
C LEU A 199 11.03 13.82 -18.55
N VAL A 200 10.37 14.34 -17.51
CA VAL A 200 11.00 15.00 -16.36
C VAL A 200 11.96 14.04 -15.66
N PHE A 201 11.55 12.78 -15.43
CA PHE A 201 12.40 11.76 -14.84
C PHE A 201 13.65 11.52 -15.68
N LEU A 202 13.51 11.36 -16.99
CA LEU A 202 14.61 11.10 -17.93
C LEU A 202 15.54 12.32 -18.07
N MET A 203 15.03 13.55 -17.94
CA MET A 203 15.88 14.75 -17.89
C MET A 203 16.82 14.74 -16.68
N GLY A 204 16.38 14.17 -15.55
CA GLY A 204 17.17 14.02 -14.34
C GLY A 204 18.31 12.99 -14.43
N THR A 205 18.34 12.12 -15.44
CA THR A 205 19.30 10.99 -15.58
C THR A 205 20.75 11.38 -15.35
N ARG A 206 21.19 12.53 -15.87
CA ARG A 206 22.58 12.98 -15.73
C ARG A 206 22.94 13.45 -14.31
N THR A 207 21.93 13.70 -13.48
CA THR A 207 22.10 14.14 -12.09
C THR A 207 21.99 13.00 -11.10
N TYR A 208 21.40 11.86 -11.49
CA TYR A 208 21.13 10.78 -10.56
C TYR A 208 22.39 10.03 -10.12
N ARG A 209 22.32 9.55 -8.89
CA ARG A 209 23.25 8.61 -8.27
C ARG A 209 22.69 7.20 -8.38
N TYR A 210 23.52 6.28 -8.88
CA TYR A 210 23.16 4.88 -9.10
C TYR A 210 23.96 3.99 -8.13
N PRO A 211 23.30 3.30 -7.19
CA PRO A 211 23.99 2.36 -6.32
C PRO A 211 24.44 1.15 -7.14
N VAL A 212 25.73 0.80 -7.05
CA VAL A 212 26.29 -0.38 -7.70
C VAL A 212 25.84 -1.63 -6.96
N LYS A 213 25.37 -2.64 -7.70
CA LYS A 213 25.08 -3.97 -7.16
C LYS A 213 26.41 -4.66 -6.85
N GLY A 214 26.64 -5.05 -5.60
CA GLY A 214 27.95 -5.49 -5.11
C GLY A 214 28.36 -6.92 -5.51
N ASN A 215 27.51 -7.69 -6.20
CA ASN A 215 27.77 -9.10 -6.48
C ASN A 215 26.97 -9.63 -7.69
N ASP A 216 27.51 -10.64 -8.40
CA ASP A 216 26.85 -11.27 -9.57
C ASP A 216 25.63 -12.14 -9.20
N LYS A 217 25.41 -12.40 -7.90
CA LYS A 217 24.34 -13.29 -7.41
C LYS A 217 23.20 -12.50 -6.78
N ASN A 218 21.96 -12.95 -7.05
CA ASN A 218 20.73 -12.35 -6.52
C ASN A 218 20.76 -12.21 -4.97
N PRO A 219 20.46 -11.03 -4.39
CA PRO A 219 20.47 -10.80 -2.95
C PRO A 219 19.54 -11.73 -2.16
N PHE A 220 18.38 -12.07 -2.71
CA PHE A 220 17.43 -12.99 -2.08
C PHE A 220 17.98 -14.41 -1.98
N PHE A 221 18.66 -14.88 -3.02
CA PHE A 221 19.32 -16.18 -2.99
C PHE A 221 20.43 -16.21 -1.95
N ARG A 222 21.21 -15.12 -1.85
CA ARG A 222 22.31 -14.97 -0.89
C ARG A 222 21.83 -15.03 0.56
N ILE A 223 20.79 -14.24 0.88
CA ILE A 223 20.17 -14.20 2.20
C ILE A 223 19.43 -15.52 2.50
N GLY A 224 18.72 -16.08 1.53
CA GLY A 224 18.05 -17.38 1.66
C GLY A 224 19.03 -18.52 1.97
N LYS A 225 20.20 -18.51 1.33
CA LYS A 225 21.29 -19.47 1.61
C LYS A 225 21.76 -19.38 3.07
N VAL A 226 21.85 -18.18 3.64
CA VAL A 226 22.22 -18.00 5.07
C VAL A 226 21.20 -18.70 5.98
N PHE A 227 19.91 -18.48 5.77
CA PHE A 227 18.88 -19.15 6.56
C PHE A 227 18.90 -20.67 6.40
N ALA A 228 19.08 -21.17 5.17
CA ALA A 228 19.19 -22.60 4.90
C ALA A 228 20.40 -23.23 5.58
N ASN A 229 21.58 -22.59 5.47
CA ASN A 229 22.82 -23.07 6.09
C ASN A 229 22.75 -23.00 7.63
N ALA A 230 22.19 -21.93 8.20
CA ALA A 230 21.99 -21.81 9.65
C ALA A 230 21.05 -22.91 10.19
N ALA A 231 19.98 -23.22 9.45
CA ALA A 231 19.06 -24.31 9.80
C ALA A 231 19.72 -25.69 9.69
N TRP A 232 20.55 -25.91 8.66
CA TRP A 232 21.30 -27.15 8.50
C TRP A 232 22.32 -27.36 9.62
N ASN A 233 23.03 -26.28 9.98
CA ASN A 233 24.05 -26.29 11.02
C ASN A 233 23.48 -26.00 12.42
N TRP A 234 22.17 -26.17 12.66
CA TRP A 234 21.55 -25.74 13.92
C TRP A 234 22.15 -26.39 15.19
N ARG A 235 22.73 -27.60 15.05
CA ARG A 235 23.42 -28.35 16.13
C ARG A 235 24.87 -27.92 16.36
N ALA A 236 25.44 -27.06 15.52
CA ALA A 236 26.82 -26.62 15.67
C ALA A 236 26.98 -25.73 16.92
N THR A 237 28.12 -25.88 17.60
CA THR A 237 28.49 -25.13 18.81
C THR A 237 29.30 -23.90 18.44
N ASP A 238 29.19 -22.81 19.22
CA ASP A 238 29.92 -21.56 19.01
C ASP A 238 31.45 -21.75 18.94
N SER A 239 32.00 -22.75 19.63
CA SER A 239 33.43 -23.10 19.56
C SER A 239 33.88 -23.59 18.18
N ALA A 240 33.00 -24.28 17.45
CA ALA A 240 33.28 -24.75 16.10
C ALA A 240 33.33 -23.59 15.09
N ILE A 241 32.47 -22.57 15.30
CA ILE A 241 32.46 -21.34 14.49
C ILE A 241 33.75 -20.56 14.70
N LEU A 242 34.16 -20.37 15.95
CA LEU A 242 35.39 -19.63 16.29
C LEU A 242 36.64 -20.31 15.71
N SER A 243 36.71 -21.64 15.79
CA SER A 243 37.84 -22.42 15.26
C SER A 243 37.94 -22.32 13.73
N ASP A 244 36.80 -22.31 13.01
CA ASP A 244 36.77 -22.17 11.55
C ASP A 244 37.08 -20.73 11.11
N MET A 245 36.62 -19.71 11.88
CA MET A 245 36.95 -18.30 11.64
C MET A 245 38.44 -18.00 11.85
N GLU A 246 39.05 -18.58 12.90
CA GLU A 246 40.49 -18.50 13.15
C GLU A 246 41.30 -19.19 12.05
N ALA A 247 40.84 -20.35 11.55
CA ALA A 247 41.47 -21.04 10.42
C ALA A 247 41.38 -20.24 9.09
N GLN A 248 40.36 -19.39 8.94
CA GLN A 248 40.15 -18.52 7.77
C GLN A 248 40.81 -17.13 7.90
N GLY A 249 41.48 -16.84 9.03
CA GLY A 249 42.13 -15.55 9.28
C GLY A 249 41.16 -14.38 9.44
N ALA A 250 39.88 -14.64 9.74
CA ALA A 250 38.86 -13.63 9.91
C ALA A 250 38.79 -13.17 11.37
N LEU A 251 39.01 -11.87 11.62
CA LEU A 251 38.75 -11.25 12.92
C LEU A 251 37.25 -11.33 13.21
N ARG A 252 36.91 -11.72 14.45
CA ARG A 252 35.53 -11.72 14.92
C ARG A 252 34.97 -10.30 14.70
N PRO A 253 33.93 -10.13 13.87
CA PRO A 253 33.27 -8.84 13.85
C PRO A 253 32.73 -8.59 15.26
N GLU A 254 32.81 -7.35 15.75
CA GLU A 254 32.04 -6.91 16.91
C GLU A 254 30.52 -6.94 16.62
N SER A 255 30.02 -7.91 15.86
CA SER A 255 28.64 -7.91 15.37
C SER A 255 27.66 -8.33 16.45
N SER A 256 26.52 -7.64 16.37
CA SER A 256 25.37 -7.63 17.25
C SER A 256 25.14 -8.92 18.03
N GLN A 257 25.00 -8.81 19.36
CA GLN A 257 24.61 -9.93 20.21
C GLN A 257 23.26 -10.57 19.84
N HIS A 258 22.48 -9.95 18.97
CA HIS A 258 21.17 -10.43 18.50
C HIS A 258 21.31 -11.39 17.31
N HIS A 259 20.48 -12.44 17.31
CA HIS A 259 20.40 -13.45 16.24
C HIS A 259 21.71 -14.23 15.97
N LYS A 260 22.53 -14.48 17.00
CA LYS A 260 23.77 -15.30 16.94
C LYS A 260 23.60 -16.67 16.26
N PHE A 261 22.39 -17.23 16.26
CA PHE A 261 22.12 -18.49 15.59
C PHE A 261 22.38 -18.43 14.07
N LEU A 262 22.33 -17.25 13.45
CA LEU A 262 22.64 -17.07 12.02
C LEU A 262 24.14 -17.15 11.73
N ASP A 263 25.01 -16.96 12.74
CA ASP A 263 26.47 -17.10 12.59
C ASP A 263 26.86 -18.55 12.26
N LYS A 264 25.99 -19.52 12.56
CA LYS A 264 26.13 -20.93 12.17
C LYS A 264 26.15 -21.15 10.66
N ALA A 265 25.67 -20.18 9.87
CA ALA A 265 25.72 -20.24 8.41
C ALA A 265 27.14 -20.05 7.84
N LEU A 266 28.08 -19.54 8.64
CA LEU A 266 29.48 -19.36 8.25
C LEU A 266 30.25 -20.68 8.18
N LEU A 267 29.75 -21.73 8.84
CA LEU A 267 30.36 -23.06 8.79
C LEU A 267 30.14 -23.71 7.42
N ALA A 268 31.18 -24.39 6.91
CA ALA A 268 31.03 -25.24 5.75
C ALA A 268 29.97 -26.34 5.98
N PRO A 269 29.05 -26.60 5.01
CA PRO A 269 28.07 -27.67 5.17
C PRO A 269 28.77 -29.02 5.33
N VAL A 270 28.41 -29.78 6.37
CA VAL A 270 28.97 -31.11 6.62
C VAL A 270 28.66 -32.02 5.43
N GLY A 271 29.68 -32.40 4.65
CA GLY A 271 29.57 -33.25 3.46
C GLY A 271 29.69 -32.56 2.09
N SER A 272 29.94 -31.25 2.04
CA SER A 272 30.14 -30.51 0.78
C SER A 272 31.62 -30.54 0.36
N ASN A 273 31.95 -31.18 -0.77
CA ASN A 273 33.24 -30.97 -1.44
C ASN A 273 33.36 -29.49 -1.83
N GLY A 274 34.41 -28.84 -1.32
CA GLY A 274 34.58 -27.40 -1.33
C GLY A 274 34.43 -26.77 -2.71
N GLU A 275 33.66 -25.67 -2.77
CA GLU A 275 33.83 -24.49 -3.64
C GLU A 275 32.52 -23.65 -3.73
N GLY A 276 31.36 -24.18 -3.32
CA GLY A 276 30.07 -23.46 -3.43
C GLY A 276 29.31 -23.13 -2.14
N GLY A 277 29.70 -23.69 -0.98
CA GLY A 277 28.82 -23.86 0.18
C GLY A 277 28.84 -22.76 1.26
N VAL A 278 29.93 -22.02 1.43
CA VAL A 278 30.12 -21.11 2.59
C VAL A 278 29.45 -19.74 2.33
N CYS A 279 28.85 -19.15 3.37
CA CYS A 279 28.28 -17.80 3.33
C CYS A 279 29.33 -16.76 3.76
N ARG A 280 29.33 -15.57 3.16
CA ARG A 280 30.22 -14.48 3.61
C ARG A 280 29.65 -13.84 4.87
N ILE A 281 30.52 -13.19 5.66
CA ILE A 281 30.10 -12.42 6.85
C ILE A 281 29.09 -11.33 6.48
N SER A 282 29.31 -10.62 5.36
CA SER A 282 28.37 -9.62 4.83
C SER A 282 26.97 -10.18 4.61
N ASP A 283 26.87 -11.43 4.14
CA ASP A 283 25.61 -12.08 3.81
C ASP A 283 24.83 -12.42 5.09
N VAL A 284 25.56 -12.80 6.14
CA VAL A 284 24.99 -13.10 7.46
C VAL A 284 24.48 -11.83 8.13
N GLU A 285 25.23 -10.73 8.06
CA GLU A 285 24.79 -9.43 8.60
C GLU A 285 23.58 -8.87 7.82
N ASP A 286 23.53 -9.02 6.50
CA ASP A 286 22.35 -8.69 5.70
C ASP A 286 21.11 -9.50 6.15
N ALA A 287 21.28 -10.80 6.39
CA ALA A 287 20.20 -11.67 6.87
C ALA A 287 19.73 -11.29 8.29
N LYS A 288 20.66 -10.94 9.19
CA LYS A 288 20.34 -10.42 10.53
C LYS A 288 19.56 -9.12 10.44
N ALA A 289 19.95 -8.20 9.56
CA ALA A 289 19.24 -6.94 9.34
C ALA A 289 17.79 -7.18 8.89
N VAL A 290 17.58 -8.06 7.90
CA VAL A 290 16.23 -8.43 7.44
C VAL A 290 15.40 -9.10 8.54
N LEU A 291 16.00 -9.97 9.36
CA LEU A 291 15.28 -10.62 10.47
C LEU A 291 14.91 -9.62 11.58
N SER A 292 15.79 -8.65 11.85
CA SER A 292 15.61 -7.67 12.93
C SER A 292 14.38 -6.77 12.73
N VAL A 293 13.98 -6.49 11.48
CA VAL A 293 12.85 -5.60 11.19
C VAL A 293 11.48 -6.30 11.35
N LEU A 294 11.42 -7.64 11.37
CA LEU A 294 10.16 -8.40 11.42
C LEU A 294 9.36 -8.22 12.73
N PRO A 295 9.98 -8.19 13.93
CA PRO A 295 9.23 -7.91 15.15
C PRO A 295 8.58 -6.51 15.15
N ILE A 296 9.30 -5.51 14.64
CA ILE A 296 8.77 -4.15 14.47
C ILE A 296 7.61 -4.17 13.47
N TRP A 297 7.79 -4.81 12.33
CA TRP A 297 6.74 -5.03 11.33
C TRP A 297 5.46 -5.63 11.93
N ALA A 298 5.59 -6.72 12.69
CA ALA A 298 4.46 -7.42 13.28
C ALA A 298 3.70 -6.54 14.29
N SER A 299 4.44 -5.82 15.14
CA SER A 299 3.83 -4.92 16.14
C SER A 299 3.09 -3.73 15.53
N CYS A 300 3.35 -3.38 14.27
CA CYS A 300 2.67 -2.29 13.56
C CYS A 300 1.39 -2.74 12.83
N LEU A 301 1.07 -4.04 12.77
CA LEU A 301 -0.10 -4.56 12.04
C LEU A 301 -1.43 -4.03 12.59
N VAL A 302 -1.53 -3.83 13.91
CA VAL A 302 -2.76 -3.30 14.53
C VAL A 302 -2.97 -1.83 14.17
N TYR A 303 -1.92 -1.04 14.03
CA TYR A 303 -2.05 0.32 13.51
C TYR A 303 -2.66 0.29 12.10
N ALA A 304 -2.22 -0.62 11.23
CA ALA A 304 -2.81 -0.77 9.91
C ALA A 304 -4.29 -1.19 9.92
N MET A 305 -4.76 -1.92 10.94
CA MET A 305 -6.19 -2.19 11.13
C MET A 305 -6.96 -0.89 11.46
N THR A 306 -6.41 -0.02 12.31
CA THR A 306 -7.01 1.28 12.62
C THR A 306 -6.98 2.26 11.45
N PHE A 307 -5.95 2.17 10.60
CA PHE A 307 -5.81 2.95 9.36
C PHE A 307 -6.93 2.63 8.35
N ALA A 308 -7.55 1.45 8.41
CA ALA A 308 -8.63 1.04 7.51
C ALA A 308 -9.99 1.69 7.82
N GLN A 309 -10.20 2.13 9.06
CA GLN A 309 -11.51 2.58 9.57
C GLN A 309 -12.09 3.84 8.87
N PRO A 310 -11.28 4.86 8.51
CA PRO A 310 -11.75 6.03 7.76
C PRO A 310 -12.47 5.69 6.45
N PHE A 311 -12.00 4.65 5.76
CA PHE A 311 -12.50 4.21 4.46
C PHE A 311 -13.74 3.31 4.56
N THR A 312 -14.09 2.87 5.77
CA THR A 312 -15.18 1.95 6.04
C THR A 312 -16.14 2.56 7.06
N PHE A 313 -16.04 2.18 8.34
CA PHE A 313 -17.06 2.51 9.33
C PHE A 313 -17.18 4.00 9.65
N PHE A 314 -16.10 4.80 9.56
CA PHE A 314 -16.24 6.25 9.77
C PHE A 314 -17.15 6.89 8.70
N THR A 315 -17.06 6.38 7.47
CA THR A 315 -17.93 6.82 6.37
C THR A 315 -19.36 6.38 6.63
N GLU A 316 -19.59 5.17 7.16
CA GLU A 316 -20.91 4.69 7.56
C GLU A 316 -21.55 5.51 8.70
N GLN A 317 -20.76 5.93 9.70
CA GLN A 317 -21.24 6.86 10.74
C GLN A 317 -21.77 8.14 10.10
N ALA A 318 -20.98 8.73 9.20
CA ALA A 318 -21.30 9.98 8.52
C ALA A 318 -22.58 9.91 7.67
N VAL A 319 -22.90 8.75 7.09
CA VAL A 319 -24.15 8.54 6.32
C VAL A 319 -25.39 8.84 7.17
N THR A 320 -25.35 8.53 8.47
CA THR A 320 -26.50 8.70 9.39
C THR A 320 -26.61 10.07 10.04
N MET A 321 -25.61 10.94 9.85
CA MET A 321 -25.50 12.23 10.52
C MET A 321 -25.98 13.38 9.64
N ASP A 322 -26.26 14.53 10.26
CA ASP A 322 -26.56 15.76 9.54
C ASP A 322 -25.28 16.29 8.87
N ARG A 323 -25.30 16.31 7.53
CA ARG A 323 -24.18 16.68 6.65
C ARG A 323 -24.37 18.04 6.00
N THR A 324 -25.36 18.83 6.41
CA THR A 324 -25.60 20.15 5.85
C THR A 324 -24.51 21.13 6.32
N ILE A 325 -23.84 21.80 5.38
CA ILE A 325 -22.89 22.89 5.69
C ILE A 325 -23.61 24.25 5.66
N TRP A 326 -24.39 24.47 4.60
CA TRP A 326 -25.29 25.61 4.44
C TRP A 326 -26.60 25.13 3.81
N PRO A 327 -27.72 25.87 3.97
CA PRO A 327 -29.01 25.44 3.45
C PRO A 327 -28.95 25.07 1.96
N GLY A 328 -29.30 23.82 1.64
CA GLY A 328 -29.29 23.29 0.27
C GLY A 328 -27.97 22.65 -0.19
N PHE A 329 -26.96 22.51 0.68
CA PHE A 329 -25.72 21.81 0.36
C PHE A 329 -25.31 20.83 1.46
N ASP A 330 -25.36 19.55 1.11
CA ASP A 330 -24.90 18.44 1.95
C ASP A 330 -23.57 17.90 1.43
N ILE A 331 -22.58 17.82 2.31
CA ILE A 331 -21.30 17.22 1.94
C ILE A 331 -21.44 15.69 1.81
N PRO A 332 -20.94 15.05 0.74
CA PRO A 332 -20.96 13.59 0.65
C PRO A 332 -20.20 12.93 1.81
N PRO A 333 -20.67 11.80 2.38
CA PRO A 333 -20.05 11.16 3.54
C PRO A 333 -18.57 10.81 3.32
N ALA A 334 -18.25 10.24 2.16
CA ALA A 334 -16.87 9.87 1.81
C ALA A 334 -15.93 11.08 1.67
N SER A 335 -16.46 12.27 1.37
CA SER A 335 -15.66 13.49 1.27
C SER A 335 -15.12 13.96 2.63
N LEU A 336 -15.62 13.44 3.75
CA LEU A 336 -15.03 13.72 5.08
C LEU A 336 -13.60 13.20 5.22
N GLN A 337 -13.18 12.23 4.41
CA GLN A 337 -11.79 11.79 4.34
C GLN A 337 -10.82 12.92 3.93
N LEU A 338 -11.32 14.00 3.30
CA LEU A 338 -10.51 15.19 3.00
C LEU A 338 -9.93 15.84 4.27
N PHE A 339 -10.55 15.67 5.44
CA PHE A 339 -9.98 16.16 6.70
C PHE A 339 -8.65 15.45 7.05
N ILE A 340 -8.47 14.18 6.66
CA ILE A 340 -7.18 13.50 6.76
C ILE A 340 -6.17 14.19 5.85
N SER A 341 -6.54 14.43 4.58
CA SER A 341 -5.67 15.12 3.62
C SER A 341 -5.28 16.53 4.08
N PHE A 342 -6.22 17.29 4.65
CA PHE A 342 -5.93 18.61 5.23
C PHE A 342 -4.96 18.48 6.41
N SER A 343 -5.23 17.56 7.35
CA SER A 343 -4.33 17.29 8.48
C SER A 343 -2.91 17.02 7.98
N LEU A 344 -2.74 16.18 6.97
CA LEU A 344 -1.43 15.86 6.38
C LEU A 344 -0.77 17.08 5.70
N ILE A 345 -1.50 17.82 4.86
CA ILE A 345 -1.00 18.99 4.14
C ILE A 345 -0.51 20.08 5.11
N PHE A 346 -1.18 20.26 6.25
CA PHE A 346 -0.79 21.24 7.26
C PHE A 346 0.29 20.71 8.20
N LEU A 347 0.15 19.47 8.70
CA LEU A 347 1.05 18.93 9.73
C LEU A 347 2.41 18.53 9.18
N ILE A 348 2.55 18.12 7.91
CA ILE A 348 3.85 17.75 7.34
C ILE A 348 4.82 18.95 7.30
N PRO A 349 4.45 20.12 6.73
CA PRO A 349 5.29 21.31 6.82
C PRO A 349 5.54 21.75 8.25
N ILE A 350 4.56 21.63 9.15
CA ILE A 350 4.75 21.94 10.58
C ILE A 350 5.80 20.99 11.20
N TYR A 351 5.72 19.71 10.87
CA TYR A 351 6.66 18.71 11.34
C TYR A 351 8.08 19.01 10.84
N ASP A 352 8.24 19.20 9.52
CA ASP A 352 9.55 19.37 8.88
C ASP A 352 10.20 20.73 9.23
N CYS A 353 9.43 21.82 9.21
CA CYS A 353 9.95 23.18 9.39
C CYS A 353 10.03 23.63 10.86
N PHE A 354 9.18 23.09 11.75
CA PHE A 354 9.14 23.54 13.16
C PHE A 354 9.49 22.42 14.14
N PHE A 355 8.82 21.27 14.06
CA PHE A 355 9.02 20.20 15.02
C PHE A 355 10.43 19.59 14.94
N VAL A 356 10.94 19.33 13.73
CA VAL A 356 12.28 18.75 13.53
C VAL A 356 13.37 19.70 14.04
N PRO A 357 13.42 21.00 13.68
CA PRO A 357 14.41 21.92 14.24
C PRO A 357 14.31 22.06 15.77
N PHE A 358 13.09 22.13 16.31
CA PHE A 358 12.87 22.24 17.75
C PHE A 358 13.36 21.01 18.52
N THR A 359 12.93 19.81 18.10
CA THR A 359 13.34 18.55 18.75
C THR A 359 14.82 18.28 18.57
N ARG A 360 15.39 18.64 17.41
CA ARG A 360 16.85 18.56 17.18
C ARG A 360 17.63 19.43 18.15
N ALA A 361 17.15 20.63 18.46
CA ALA A 361 17.81 21.52 19.43
C ALA A 361 17.86 20.89 20.84
N ILE A 362 16.91 20.00 21.15
CA ILE A 362 16.82 19.30 22.45
C ILE A 362 17.61 17.98 22.44
N THR A 363 17.45 17.16 21.39
CA THR A 363 17.97 15.78 21.36
C THR A 363 19.36 15.66 20.76
N GLY A 364 19.82 16.66 19.98
CA GLY A 364 21.05 16.60 19.19
C GLY A 364 21.01 15.65 18.00
N LYS A 365 19.90 14.96 17.73
CA LYS A 365 19.78 13.98 16.64
C LYS A 365 19.51 14.64 15.29
N PRO A 366 20.09 14.16 14.17
CA PRO A 366 19.91 14.77 12.85
C PRO A 366 18.44 14.85 12.44
N SER A 367 17.62 13.84 12.68
CA SER A 367 16.18 13.84 12.35
C SER A 367 15.28 14.41 13.48
N GLY A 368 15.85 14.98 14.54
CA GLY A 368 15.11 15.50 15.69
C GLY A 368 14.67 14.41 16.69
N ILE A 369 14.00 13.38 16.22
CA ILE A 369 13.68 12.16 17.00
C ILE A 369 14.11 10.92 16.21
N THR A 370 14.20 9.74 16.85
CA THR A 370 14.50 8.52 16.10
C THR A 370 13.30 8.05 15.28
N MET A 371 13.54 7.27 14.22
CA MET A 371 12.47 6.67 13.41
C MET A 371 11.51 5.84 14.27
N LEU A 372 12.04 5.10 15.25
CA LEU A 372 11.23 4.30 16.17
C LEU A 372 10.41 5.18 17.13
N GLN A 373 10.99 6.27 17.65
CA GLN A 373 10.23 7.23 18.46
C GLN A 373 9.09 7.86 17.66
N ARG A 374 9.34 8.20 16.38
CA ARG A 374 8.33 8.76 15.48
C ARG A 374 7.16 7.78 15.28
N ILE A 375 7.45 6.51 14.98
CA ILE A 375 6.43 5.45 14.84
C ILE A 375 5.62 5.28 16.13
N GLY A 376 6.29 5.18 17.28
CA GLY A 376 5.63 5.00 18.58
C GLY A 376 4.68 6.14 18.95
N ILE A 377 5.04 7.40 18.65
CA ILE A 377 4.16 8.56 18.84
C ILE A 377 2.89 8.41 18.00
N GLY A 378 3.02 8.03 16.72
CA GLY A 378 1.87 7.87 15.84
C GLY A 378 0.94 6.72 16.26
N MET A 379 1.50 5.60 16.75
CA MET A 379 0.72 4.49 17.34
C MET A 379 -0.02 4.94 18.61
N PHE A 380 0.56 5.83 19.42
CA PHE A 380 -0.15 6.41 20.56
C PHE A 380 -1.30 7.32 20.11
N VAL A 381 -1.07 8.17 19.11
CA VAL A 381 -2.11 9.04 18.55
C VAL A 381 -3.26 8.22 17.94
N SER A 382 -2.98 7.06 17.34
CA SER A 382 -4.05 6.19 16.81
C SER A 382 -4.91 5.59 17.92
N ILE A 383 -4.36 5.29 19.10
CA ILE A 383 -5.16 4.87 20.28
C ILE A 383 -6.12 5.99 20.70
N VAL A 384 -5.62 7.23 20.77
CA VAL A 384 -6.44 8.40 21.10
C VAL A 384 -7.55 8.59 20.06
N SER A 385 -7.22 8.44 18.77
CA SER A 385 -8.18 8.53 17.67
C SER A 385 -9.32 7.50 17.80
N MET A 386 -8.99 6.22 18.02
CA MET A 386 -10.01 5.17 18.20
C MET A 386 -10.86 5.39 19.46
N THR A 387 -10.25 5.90 20.53
CA THR A 387 -10.99 6.25 21.76
C THR A 387 -11.97 7.39 21.52
N VAL A 388 -11.55 8.43 20.80
CA VAL A 388 -12.43 9.54 20.40
C VAL A 388 -13.56 9.04 19.50
N ALA A 389 -13.26 8.18 18.53
CA ALA A 389 -14.28 7.61 17.65
C ALA A 389 -15.32 6.78 18.42
N ALA A 390 -14.89 6.00 19.41
CA ALA A 390 -15.79 5.27 20.29
C ALA A 390 -16.73 6.20 21.06
N ILE A 391 -16.20 7.28 21.65
CA ILE A 391 -17.00 8.26 22.40
C ILE A 391 -17.99 9.00 21.49
N VAL A 392 -17.56 9.38 20.28
CA VAL A 392 -18.43 10.03 19.30
C VAL A 392 -19.57 9.10 18.88
N GLU A 393 -19.28 7.81 18.69
CA GLU A 393 -20.30 6.83 18.36
C GLU A 393 -21.29 6.59 19.50
N MET A 394 -20.82 6.49 20.74
CA MET A 394 -21.70 6.42 21.91
C MET A 394 -22.66 7.61 21.96
N LYS A 395 -22.16 8.82 21.67
CA LYS A 395 -23.00 10.03 21.64
C LYS A 395 -24.01 10.00 20.49
N ARG A 396 -23.62 9.48 19.32
CA ARG A 396 -24.50 9.31 18.16
C ARG A 396 -25.66 8.36 18.49
N LEU A 397 -25.35 7.21 19.09
CA LEU A 397 -26.34 6.21 19.52
C LEU A 397 -27.29 6.75 20.60
N GLU A 398 -26.76 7.49 21.58
CA GLU A 398 -27.56 8.16 22.60
C GLU A 398 -28.55 9.16 21.97
N THR A 399 -28.08 9.99 21.04
CA THR A 399 -28.92 10.98 20.34
C THR A 399 -29.99 10.31 19.48
N ALA A 400 -29.68 9.19 18.84
CA ALA A 400 -30.66 8.38 18.09
C ALA A 400 -31.76 7.83 19.01
N ARG A 401 -31.39 7.40 20.23
CA ARG A 401 -32.32 6.90 21.25
C ARG A 401 -33.23 8.01 21.79
N GLU A 402 -32.66 9.15 22.16
CA GLU A 402 -33.40 10.31 22.67
C GLU A 402 -34.39 10.85 21.63
N SER A 403 -34.02 10.79 20.35
CA SER A 403 -34.88 11.26 19.24
C SER A 403 -35.87 10.20 18.75
N GLY A 404 -35.89 8.99 19.32
CA GLY A 404 -36.77 7.91 18.89
C GLY A 404 -36.50 7.41 17.46
N LEU A 405 -35.25 7.50 16.99
CA LEU A 405 -34.82 7.15 15.63
C LEU A 405 -34.14 5.77 15.54
N VAL A 406 -34.11 5.00 16.65
CA VAL A 406 -33.43 3.70 16.73
C VAL A 406 -33.92 2.72 15.65
N ASP A 407 -35.21 2.70 15.35
CA ASP A 407 -35.81 1.78 14.37
C ASP A 407 -35.89 2.34 12.94
N LYS A 408 -35.29 3.51 12.71
CA LYS A 408 -35.34 4.21 11.42
C LYS A 408 -33.93 4.25 10.80
N PRO A 409 -33.52 3.22 10.02
CA PRO A 409 -32.15 3.10 9.51
C PRO A 409 -31.75 4.23 8.56
N ASP A 410 -32.69 4.78 7.79
CA ASP A 410 -32.44 5.83 6.80
C ASP A 410 -32.69 7.24 7.34
N ALA A 411 -33.11 7.38 8.60
CA ALA A 411 -33.38 8.68 9.19
C ALA A 411 -32.07 9.37 9.60
N THR A 412 -31.94 10.64 9.23
CA THR A 412 -30.83 11.48 9.69
C THR A 412 -30.97 11.76 11.18
N ILE A 413 -29.94 11.42 11.95
CA ILE A 413 -29.83 11.75 13.36
C ILE A 413 -29.55 13.24 13.47
N PRO A 414 -30.21 13.98 14.39
CA PRO A 414 -29.98 15.41 14.62
C PRO A 414 -28.64 15.66 15.34
N MET A 415 -27.55 15.21 14.73
CA MET A 415 -26.18 15.37 15.18
C MET A 415 -25.32 15.74 13.99
N SER A 416 -24.63 16.88 14.09
CA SER A 416 -23.83 17.40 12.99
C SER A 416 -22.58 16.57 12.74
N PHE A 417 -22.21 16.39 11.48
CA PHE A 417 -20.99 15.71 11.05
C PHE A 417 -19.70 16.31 11.63
N TRP A 418 -19.70 17.56 12.12
CA TRP A 418 -18.54 18.19 12.76
C TRP A 418 -17.98 17.39 13.95
N TRP A 419 -18.81 16.57 14.60
CA TRP A 419 -18.37 15.65 15.65
C TRP A 419 -17.41 14.56 15.16
N LEU A 420 -17.42 14.20 13.87
CA LEU A 420 -16.48 13.24 13.28
C LEU A 420 -15.14 13.87 12.91
N VAL A 421 -15.03 15.20 12.83
CA VAL A 421 -13.80 15.86 12.39
C VAL A 421 -12.58 15.55 13.29
N PRO A 422 -12.69 15.52 14.64
CA PRO A 422 -11.58 15.18 15.51
C PRO A 422 -10.94 13.82 15.22
N GLN A 423 -11.73 12.76 15.02
CA GLN A 423 -11.19 11.42 14.70
C GLN A 423 -10.45 11.42 13.35
N TYR A 424 -10.96 12.09 12.32
CA TYR A 424 -10.27 12.21 11.02
C TYR A 424 -8.96 13.00 11.13
N LEU A 425 -8.93 14.11 11.86
CA LEU A 425 -7.71 14.90 12.06
C LEU A 425 -6.64 14.13 12.84
N LEU A 426 -7.05 13.38 13.88
CA LEU A 426 -6.16 12.54 14.68
C LEU A 426 -5.61 11.36 13.87
N VAL A 427 -6.41 10.75 12.99
CA VAL A 427 -5.89 9.75 12.03
C VAL A 427 -4.82 10.39 11.14
N GLY A 428 -5.08 11.55 10.54
CA GLY A 428 -4.08 12.24 9.72
C GLY A 428 -2.80 12.57 10.49
N MET A 429 -2.92 12.93 11.77
CA MET A 429 -1.76 13.13 12.65
C MET A 429 -1.00 11.82 12.89
N ALA A 430 -1.70 10.72 13.20
CA ALA A 430 -1.09 9.41 13.36
C ALA A 430 -0.31 8.99 12.10
N ASP A 431 -0.83 9.30 10.90
CA ASP A 431 -0.19 8.97 9.63
C ASP A 431 1.14 9.72 9.39
N VAL A 432 1.21 11.02 9.73
CA VAL A 432 2.47 11.79 9.66
C VAL A 432 3.59 11.14 10.48
N PHE A 433 3.23 10.56 11.62
CA PHE A 433 4.19 9.95 12.54
C PHE A 433 4.48 8.48 12.18
N THR A 434 3.44 7.65 12.06
CA THR A 434 3.60 6.21 11.84
C THR A 434 3.97 5.89 10.40
N THR A 435 3.18 6.30 9.41
CA THR A 435 3.39 5.86 8.03
C THR A 435 4.71 6.38 7.46
N ILE A 436 5.02 7.67 7.66
CA ILE A 436 6.31 8.22 7.22
C ILE A 436 7.48 7.61 8.02
N GLY A 437 7.29 7.38 9.32
CA GLY A 437 8.30 6.71 10.15
C GLY A 437 8.59 5.28 9.69
N LEU A 438 7.57 4.52 9.29
CA LEU A 438 7.73 3.17 8.73
C LEU A 438 8.45 3.21 7.38
N GLN A 439 8.12 4.16 6.50
CA GLN A 439 8.81 4.34 5.22
C GLN A 439 10.31 4.55 5.42
N GLU A 440 10.67 5.51 6.27
CA GLU A 440 12.07 5.84 6.57
C GLU A 440 12.79 4.67 7.25
N PHE A 441 12.14 4.03 8.24
CA PHE A 441 12.69 2.88 8.96
C PHE A 441 12.98 1.69 8.04
N PHE A 442 11.98 1.22 7.29
CA PHE A 442 12.17 0.04 6.44
C PHE A 442 13.10 0.32 5.25
N TYR A 443 13.17 1.56 4.77
CA TYR A 443 14.20 1.93 3.80
C TYR A 443 15.59 1.88 4.43
N ASP A 444 15.81 2.49 5.60
CA ASP A 444 17.17 2.61 6.16
C ASP A 444 17.69 1.31 6.75
N GLN A 445 16.84 0.49 7.36
CA GLN A 445 17.30 -0.68 8.11
C GLN A 445 17.55 -1.94 7.25
N VAL A 446 17.02 -2.01 6.04
CA VAL A 446 17.30 -3.13 5.12
C VAL A 446 18.62 -2.93 4.36
N PRO A 447 19.26 -4.02 3.87
CA PRO A 447 20.47 -3.92 3.05
C PRO A 447 20.33 -3.01 1.83
N ASN A 448 21.44 -2.43 1.37
CA ASN A 448 21.46 -1.49 0.23
C ASN A 448 20.89 -2.07 -1.08
N GLU A 449 20.96 -3.38 -1.24
CA GLU A 449 20.45 -4.10 -2.41
C GLU A 449 18.95 -4.38 -2.31
N LEU A 450 18.35 -4.28 -1.11
CA LEU A 450 16.95 -4.60 -0.83
C LEU A 450 16.10 -3.38 -0.44
N LYS A 451 16.55 -2.16 -0.79
CA LYS A 451 15.87 -0.92 -0.40
C LYS A 451 14.44 -0.82 -0.95
N SER A 452 14.19 -1.28 -2.19
CA SER A 452 12.83 -1.33 -2.74
C SER A 452 11.98 -2.32 -1.96
N THR A 453 12.56 -3.46 -1.59
CA THR A 453 11.91 -4.50 -0.79
C THR A 453 11.57 -4.00 0.61
N GLY A 454 12.44 -3.19 1.24
CA GLY A 454 12.15 -2.50 2.50
C GLY A 454 10.90 -1.64 2.39
N LEU A 455 10.81 -0.78 1.37
CA LEU A 455 9.61 0.02 1.17
C LEU A 455 8.37 -0.83 0.88
N SER A 456 8.51 -1.95 0.18
CA SER A 456 7.40 -2.88 0.02
C SER A 456 7.01 -3.61 1.30
N LEU A 457 7.94 -3.81 2.26
CA LEU A 457 7.63 -4.33 3.59
C LEU A 457 6.80 -3.33 4.42
N TYR A 458 6.99 -2.02 4.26
CA TYR A 458 6.08 -1.06 4.90
C TYR A 458 4.67 -1.17 4.29
N LEU A 459 4.57 -1.26 2.96
CA LEU A 459 3.28 -1.42 2.27
C LEU A 459 2.59 -2.72 2.69
N SER A 460 3.36 -3.78 2.97
CA SER A 460 2.81 -5.03 3.48
C SER A 460 2.27 -4.95 4.91
N VAL A 461 2.77 -4.03 5.77
CA VAL A 461 2.13 -3.75 7.07
C VAL A 461 0.70 -3.29 6.84
N ILE A 462 0.51 -2.33 5.95
CA ILE A 462 -0.80 -1.82 5.57
C ILE A 462 -1.66 -2.94 4.97
N GLY A 463 -1.07 -3.74 4.07
CA GLY A 463 -1.76 -4.85 3.42
C GLY A 463 -2.26 -5.93 4.37
N VAL A 464 -1.36 -6.51 5.15
CA VAL A 464 -1.69 -7.57 6.13
C VAL A 464 -2.61 -7.02 7.21
N GLY A 465 -2.41 -5.80 7.69
CA GLY A 465 -3.29 -5.19 8.69
C GLY A 465 -4.72 -5.01 8.19
N ASN A 466 -4.92 -4.63 6.92
CA ASN A 466 -6.25 -4.57 6.34
C ASN A 466 -6.89 -5.96 6.21
N LEU A 467 -6.14 -7.00 5.80
CA LEU A 467 -6.65 -8.38 5.80
C LEU A 467 -7.06 -8.85 7.19
N LEU A 468 -6.25 -8.55 8.22
CA LEU A 468 -6.56 -8.87 9.62
C LEU A 468 -7.79 -8.10 10.13
N SER A 469 -7.97 -6.85 9.69
CA SER A 469 -9.17 -6.06 9.99
C SER A 469 -10.43 -6.70 9.41
N GLY A 470 -10.39 -7.10 8.13
CA GLY A 470 -11.50 -7.81 7.49
C GLY A 470 -11.82 -9.13 8.20
N PHE A 471 -10.81 -9.94 8.50
CA PHE A 471 -10.96 -11.18 9.26
C PHE A 471 -11.58 -10.95 10.64
N LEU A 472 -11.11 -9.93 11.38
CA LEU A 472 -11.65 -9.59 12.70
C LEU A 472 -13.13 -9.20 12.62
N ILE A 473 -13.51 -8.37 11.64
CA ILE A 473 -14.91 -7.97 11.41
C ILE A 473 -15.77 -9.21 11.13
N SER A 474 -15.31 -10.11 10.25
CA SER A 474 -16.02 -11.35 9.90
C SER A 474 -16.25 -12.26 11.13
N VAL A 475 -15.23 -12.43 11.96
CA VAL A 475 -15.32 -13.20 13.22
C VAL A 475 -16.31 -12.55 14.19
N LEU A 476 -16.24 -11.23 14.36
CA LEU A 476 -17.13 -10.48 15.24
C LEU A 476 -18.59 -10.51 14.77
N GLU A 477 -18.85 -10.37 13.46
CA GLU A 477 -20.20 -10.51 12.89
C GLU A 477 -20.78 -11.90 13.18
N LYS A 478 -20.01 -12.96 12.95
CA LYS A 478 -20.44 -14.34 13.21
C LYS A 478 -20.66 -14.66 14.68
N THR A 479 -19.86 -14.07 15.58
CA THR A 479 -19.92 -14.37 17.02
C THR A 479 -20.93 -13.51 17.77
N THR A 480 -21.22 -12.30 17.28
CA THR A 480 -22.13 -11.37 17.95
C THR A 480 -23.54 -11.36 17.36
N GLY A 481 -23.73 -11.86 16.14
CA GLY A 481 -25.03 -11.87 15.42
C GLY A 481 -25.93 -13.10 15.64
N GLY A 482 -25.79 -13.83 16.76
CA GLY A 482 -26.59 -15.04 17.04
C GLY A 482 -27.93 -14.75 17.75
N ASP A 483 -28.97 -15.52 17.41
CA ASP A 483 -30.28 -15.60 18.10
C ASP A 483 -31.19 -14.36 18.07
N GLY A 484 -31.23 -13.63 16.95
CA GLY A 484 -32.25 -12.59 16.71
C GLY A 484 -32.08 -11.30 17.54
N GLN A 485 -30.93 -11.12 18.19
CA GLN A 485 -30.49 -9.85 18.76
C GLN A 485 -29.57 -9.12 17.78
N ASP A 486 -29.63 -7.79 17.77
CA ASP A 486 -28.70 -6.97 17.02
C ASP A 486 -27.29 -7.15 17.60
N GLY A 487 -26.38 -7.71 16.80
CA GLY A 487 -24.97 -7.88 17.16
C GLY A 487 -24.20 -6.55 17.15
N TRP A 488 -22.86 -6.61 17.23
CA TRP A 488 -22.04 -5.40 17.12
C TRP A 488 -22.22 -4.71 15.75
N PHE A 489 -22.55 -5.50 14.74
CA PHE A 489 -22.91 -5.06 13.41
C PHE A 489 -24.39 -5.32 13.17
N SER A 490 -25.10 -4.27 12.74
CA SER A 490 -26.48 -4.34 12.26
C SER A 490 -26.58 -3.46 11.02
N ASP A 491 -27.39 -3.88 10.04
CA ASP A 491 -27.64 -3.07 8.84
C ASP A 491 -28.30 -1.74 9.20
N ASN A 492 -29.10 -1.75 10.28
CA ASN A 492 -29.49 -0.53 10.97
C ASN A 492 -28.38 -0.09 11.92
N LEU A 493 -27.59 0.90 11.48
CA LEU A 493 -26.48 1.44 12.27
C LEU A 493 -26.95 2.03 13.62
N ASN A 494 -28.23 2.39 13.77
CA ASN A 494 -28.75 2.92 15.03
C ASN A 494 -29.01 1.82 16.08
N ARG A 495 -28.99 0.55 15.65
CA ARG A 495 -29.02 -0.65 16.50
C ARG A 495 -27.65 -1.34 16.60
N ALA A 496 -26.72 -1.00 15.71
CA ALA A 496 -25.35 -1.48 15.76
C ALA A 496 -24.56 -0.84 16.93
N HIS A 497 -23.50 -1.51 17.37
CA HIS A 497 -22.61 -1.07 18.44
C HIS A 497 -21.17 -0.95 17.92
N LEU A 498 -20.95 0.01 17.01
CA LEU A 498 -19.61 0.31 16.47
C LEU A 498 -18.67 0.89 17.54
N ASP A 499 -19.22 1.46 18.61
CA ASP A 499 -18.48 1.93 19.78
C ASP A 499 -17.67 0.80 20.42
N TYR A 500 -18.23 -0.40 20.53
CA TYR A 500 -17.51 -1.58 21.03
C TYR A 500 -16.35 -1.99 20.12
N LEU A 501 -16.54 -1.91 18.80
CA LEU A 501 -15.48 -2.18 17.83
C LEU A 501 -14.34 -1.17 17.96
N TYR A 502 -14.64 0.12 18.12
CA TYR A 502 -13.62 1.16 18.28
C TYR A 502 -12.87 1.03 19.61
N PHE A 503 -13.55 0.68 20.72
CA PHE A 503 -12.86 0.36 21.97
C PHE A 503 -12.00 -0.89 21.87
N LEU A 504 -12.45 -1.92 21.15
CA LEU A 504 -11.63 -3.10 20.88
C LEU A 504 -10.37 -2.73 20.11
N PHE A 505 -10.48 -1.89 19.06
CA PHE A 505 -9.31 -1.39 18.35
C PHE A 505 -8.38 -0.58 19.23
N ALA A 506 -8.90 0.31 20.09
CA ALA A 506 -8.09 1.06 21.05
C ALA A 506 -7.33 0.13 22.03
N GLY A 507 -8.00 -0.92 22.52
CA GLY A 507 -7.40 -1.94 23.38
C GLY A 507 -6.30 -2.75 22.68
N LEU A 508 -6.58 -3.25 21.47
CA LEU A 508 -5.60 -3.97 20.64
C LEU A 508 -4.41 -3.07 20.29
N SER A 509 -4.65 -1.80 19.94
CA SER A 509 -3.58 -0.84 19.65
C SER A 509 -2.71 -0.55 20.88
N THR A 510 -3.28 -0.60 22.09
CA THR A 510 -2.52 -0.47 23.34
C THR A 510 -1.58 -1.67 23.53
N VAL A 511 -2.06 -2.89 23.33
CA VAL A 511 -1.23 -4.11 23.37
C VAL A 511 -0.13 -4.06 22.30
N ALA A 512 -0.48 -3.61 21.11
CA ALA A 512 0.46 -3.41 20.00
C ALA A 512 1.54 -2.38 20.35
N LEU A 513 1.18 -1.25 20.95
CA LEU A 513 2.14 -0.23 21.39
C LEU A 513 3.09 -0.76 22.48
N VAL A 514 2.58 -1.53 23.46
CA VAL A 514 3.44 -2.13 24.50
C VAL A 514 4.43 -3.13 23.91
N SER A 515 3.97 -4.01 23.02
CA SER A 515 4.85 -4.96 22.32
C SER A 515 5.86 -4.26 21.41
N TYR A 516 5.42 -3.21 20.68
CA TYR A 516 6.27 -2.34 19.90
C TYR A 516 7.38 -1.71 20.75
N MET A 517 7.04 -1.13 21.90
CA MET A 517 8.01 -0.52 22.82
C MET A 517 9.05 -1.52 23.33
N TYR A 518 8.63 -2.75 23.61
CA TYR A 518 9.54 -3.83 23.99
C TYR A 518 10.56 -4.11 22.89
N PHE A 519 10.10 -4.34 21.66
CA PHE A 519 10.99 -4.62 20.53
C PHE A 519 11.85 -3.40 20.14
N ALA A 520 11.29 -2.20 20.16
CA ALA A 520 11.98 -0.95 19.85
C ALA A 520 13.11 -0.65 20.85
N LYS A 521 12.95 -1.02 22.13
CA LYS A 521 14.00 -0.87 23.15
C LYS A 521 15.18 -1.83 22.92
N SER A 522 14.89 -3.06 22.47
CA SER A 522 15.92 -4.04 22.11
C SER A 522 16.52 -3.84 20.72
N TYR A 523 15.92 -2.97 19.90
CA TYR A 523 16.32 -2.78 18.51
C TYR A 523 17.65 -2.02 18.42
N ILE A 524 18.61 -2.64 17.74
CA ILE A 524 19.90 -2.02 17.42
C ILE A 524 19.84 -1.59 15.97
N TYR A 525 20.04 -0.30 15.73
CA TYR A 525 20.10 0.25 14.37
C TYR A 525 21.25 -0.40 13.60
N SER A 526 21.02 -0.79 12.34
CA SER A 526 22.09 -1.37 11.54
C SER A 526 23.23 -0.35 11.38
N SER A 527 24.45 -0.81 11.66
CA SER A 527 25.67 -0.01 11.65
C SER A 527 26.13 0.27 10.21
N THR A 528 25.33 1.06 9.49
CA THR A 528 25.79 1.77 8.28
C THR A 528 25.73 3.29 8.51
N ALA A 529 25.17 3.77 9.63
CA ALA A 529 24.91 5.20 9.84
C ALA A 529 25.28 5.76 11.23
N ALA A 530 25.76 4.93 12.16
CA ALA A 530 26.13 5.40 13.49
C ALA A 530 27.34 4.60 13.99
N ASP A 531 28.36 5.32 14.44
CA ASP A 531 29.55 4.83 15.15
C ASP A 531 30.64 4.16 14.28
N MET A 532 31.35 4.99 13.51
CA MET A 532 32.82 4.86 13.43
C MET A 532 33.41 6.09 14.13
N SER A 533 33.93 5.88 15.35
CA SER A 533 34.64 6.89 16.11
C SER A 533 35.84 7.44 15.33
N GLU A 534 36.11 8.71 15.56
CA GLU A 534 37.02 9.64 14.89
C GLU A 534 38.53 9.32 14.99
N SER A 535 38.92 8.04 15.00
CA SER A 535 40.31 7.61 15.20
C SER A 535 40.79 6.60 14.15
N GLU A 536 41.01 7.07 12.91
CA GLU A 536 42.12 6.67 12.02
C GLU A 536 41.95 7.34 10.64
N TRP A 537 42.50 8.54 10.49
CA TRP A 537 42.60 9.21 9.19
C TRP A 537 43.69 8.56 8.35
N SER A 538 43.33 7.62 7.46
CA SER A 538 44.20 7.17 6.37
C SER A 538 43.45 7.24 5.01
N PRO A 539 43.95 7.99 4.00
CA PRO A 539 43.17 8.32 2.79
C PRO A 539 42.92 7.18 1.79
N LEU A 540 43.39 5.95 2.04
CA LEU A 540 43.47 4.90 1.02
C LEU A 540 42.58 3.66 1.27
N LEU A 541 41.81 3.61 2.37
CA LEU A 541 40.93 2.46 2.68
C LEU A 541 39.44 2.78 2.62
N HIS A 542 39.05 3.95 2.12
CA HIS A 542 37.66 4.43 2.10
C HIS A 542 36.78 3.86 0.98
N TYR A 543 36.89 2.55 0.69
CA TYR A 543 36.13 1.92 -0.39
C TYR A 543 35.35 0.66 0.00
N SER A 544 35.41 0.20 1.26
CA SER A 544 34.89 -1.13 1.58
C SER A 544 33.58 -1.18 2.39
N GLY A 545 33.01 -0.05 2.81
CA GLY A 545 31.83 -0.05 3.71
C GLY A 545 30.55 0.61 3.16
N GLY A 546 30.65 1.54 2.21
CA GLY A 546 29.50 2.13 1.53
C GLY A 546 29.47 1.63 0.10
N GLY A 547 28.35 1.05 -0.34
CA GLY A 547 28.22 0.58 -1.72
C GLY A 547 28.67 1.65 -2.71
N MET A 548 29.54 1.29 -3.66
CA MET A 548 30.03 2.21 -4.68
C MET A 548 28.83 2.88 -5.37
N VAL A 549 28.82 4.21 -5.45
CA VAL A 549 27.78 4.96 -6.15
C VAL A 549 28.38 5.52 -7.43
N VAL A 550 27.69 5.26 -8.55
CA VAL A 550 28.14 5.68 -9.88
C VAL A 550 27.17 6.66 -10.53
N ASP A 551 27.66 7.41 -11.51
CA ASP A 551 26.85 8.21 -12.42
C ASP A 551 26.20 7.35 -13.51
N HIS A 552 25.39 7.97 -14.37
CA HIS A 552 24.72 7.32 -15.49
C HIS A 552 25.65 6.64 -16.53
N ILE A 553 26.96 6.91 -16.50
CA ILE A 553 27.97 6.31 -17.40
C ILE A 553 28.76 5.21 -16.67
N GLY A 554 28.51 5.01 -15.37
CA GLY A 554 29.21 4.02 -14.55
C GLY A 554 30.51 4.54 -13.94
N ARG A 555 30.76 5.86 -13.96
CA ARG A 555 31.92 6.46 -13.28
C ARG A 555 31.56 6.77 -11.82
N PRO A 556 32.52 6.82 -10.88
CA PRO A 556 32.24 7.24 -9.51
C PRO A 556 31.49 8.58 -9.48
N ALA A 557 30.38 8.64 -8.74
CA ALA A 557 29.50 9.81 -8.73
C ALA A 557 30.18 11.02 -8.05
N ASP A 558 30.24 12.16 -8.76
CA ASP A 558 30.71 13.43 -8.19
C ASP A 558 29.61 14.03 -7.30
N ARG A 559 29.86 14.08 -5.98
CA ARG A 559 28.91 14.60 -4.98
C ARG A 559 28.48 16.04 -5.24
N SER A 560 29.33 16.86 -5.86
CA SER A 560 29.01 18.27 -6.15
C SER A 560 28.03 18.45 -7.32
N LYS A 561 27.90 17.44 -8.18
CA LYS A 561 27.13 17.51 -9.44
C LYS A 561 25.93 16.57 -9.49
N SER A 562 25.93 15.53 -8.65
CA SER A 562 24.93 14.46 -8.65
C SER A 562 24.24 14.31 -7.29
N GLY A 563 23.00 13.80 -7.29
CA GLY A 563 22.21 13.53 -6.11
C GLY A 563 21.62 14.75 -5.41
N GLY A 564 21.28 14.56 -4.14
CA GLY A 564 20.64 15.55 -3.28
C GLY A 564 19.28 16.02 -3.78
N TRP A 565 18.86 17.20 -3.30
CA TRP A 565 17.57 17.80 -3.65
C TRP A 565 17.40 18.07 -5.14
N ARG A 566 18.47 18.40 -5.85
CA ARG A 566 18.42 18.65 -7.30
C ARG A 566 17.86 17.44 -8.05
N SER A 567 18.33 16.25 -7.70
CA SER A 567 17.83 14.98 -8.25
C SER A 567 16.48 14.62 -7.67
N ALA A 568 16.28 14.80 -6.37
CA ALA A 568 15.03 14.46 -5.69
C ALA A 568 13.82 15.22 -6.25
N PHE A 569 13.96 16.49 -6.68
CA PHE A 569 12.84 17.25 -7.26
C PHE A 569 12.28 16.65 -8.55
N PHE A 570 13.13 16.09 -9.42
CA PHE A 570 12.65 15.37 -10.62
C PHE A 570 11.79 14.16 -10.22
N ILE A 571 12.23 13.45 -9.19
CA ILE A 571 11.59 12.22 -8.69
C ILE A 571 10.28 12.54 -7.94
N LEU A 572 10.24 13.61 -7.14
CA LEU A 572 9.02 14.09 -6.48
C LEU A 572 7.95 14.53 -7.49
N GLY A 573 8.35 15.16 -8.60
CA GLY A 573 7.43 15.51 -9.68
C GLY A 573 6.78 14.28 -10.32
N VAL A 574 7.52 13.18 -10.44
CA VAL A 574 7.00 11.90 -10.94
C VAL A 574 5.99 11.29 -9.99
N GLU A 575 6.26 11.31 -8.68
CA GLU A 575 5.31 10.82 -7.68
C GLU A 575 4.02 11.63 -7.67
N LEU A 576 4.11 12.96 -7.74
CA LEU A 576 2.95 13.85 -7.80
C LEU A 576 2.07 13.50 -9.01
N ALA A 577 2.68 13.32 -10.19
CA ALA A 577 1.97 13.00 -11.41
C ALA A 577 1.37 11.59 -11.41
N GLU A 578 2.08 10.59 -10.88
CA GLU A 578 1.55 9.23 -10.71
C GLU A 578 0.35 9.21 -9.78
N ARG A 579 0.43 9.90 -8.64
CA ARG A 579 -0.67 9.98 -7.68
C ARG A 579 -1.88 10.70 -8.25
N PHE A 580 -1.63 11.77 -8.99
CA PHE A 580 -2.67 12.46 -9.73
C PHE A 580 -3.36 11.53 -10.74
N ALA A 581 -2.59 10.77 -11.53
CA ALA A 581 -3.13 9.86 -12.54
C ALA A 581 -3.89 8.69 -11.92
N TYR A 582 -3.33 8.05 -10.89
CA TYR A 582 -3.94 6.91 -10.20
C TYR A 582 -5.26 7.29 -9.55
N TYR A 583 -5.26 8.30 -8.68
CA TYR A 583 -6.48 8.71 -7.97
C TYR A 583 -7.51 9.28 -8.93
N GLY A 584 -7.09 9.94 -10.01
CA GLY A 584 -7.97 10.43 -11.06
C GLY A 584 -8.80 9.34 -11.75
N ILE A 585 -8.24 8.15 -11.92
CA ILE A 585 -9.00 6.98 -12.42
C ILE A 585 -9.83 6.39 -11.29
N MET A 586 -9.18 6.17 -10.15
CA MET A 586 -9.72 5.42 -9.03
C MET A 586 -11.00 6.04 -8.45
N SER A 587 -11.00 7.36 -8.21
CA SER A 587 -12.04 8.03 -7.44
C SER A 587 -13.41 8.05 -8.11
N ASN A 588 -13.46 7.89 -9.44
CA ASN A 588 -14.70 8.01 -10.20
C ASN A 588 -15.01 6.79 -11.09
N LEU A 589 -14.30 5.69 -10.88
CA LEU A 589 -14.41 4.50 -11.71
C LEU A 589 -15.81 3.88 -11.69
N VAL A 590 -16.46 3.85 -10.52
CA VAL A 590 -17.84 3.36 -10.37
C VAL A 590 -18.83 4.19 -11.18
N SER A 591 -18.65 5.52 -11.22
CA SER A 591 -19.48 6.42 -12.03
C SER A 591 -19.32 6.12 -13.53
N TYR A 592 -18.10 5.88 -14.00
CA TYR A 592 -17.85 5.50 -15.39
C TYR A 592 -18.49 4.15 -15.78
N LEU A 593 -18.36 3.15 -14.90
CA LEU A 593 -18.92 1.82 -15.14
C LEU A 593 -20.45 1.84 -15.17
N THR A 594 -21.08 2.65 -14.32
CA THR A 594 -22.54 2.72 -14.21
C THR A 594 -23.19 3.63 -15.25
N GLY A 595 -22.53 4.73 -15.62
CA GLY A 595 -23.00 5.64 -16.66
C GLY A 595 -22.61 5.15 -18.05
N PRO A 596 -21.45 5.56 -18.60
CA PRO A 596 -21.00 5.19 -19.94
C PRO A 596 -20.99 3.70 -20.29
N LEU A 597 -20.67 2.79 -19.37
CA LEU A 597 -20.69 1.35 -19.63
C LEU A 597 -22.00 0.65 -19.23
N GLY A 598 -22.96 1.37 -18.64
CA GLY A 598 -24.30 0.86 -18.32
C GLY A 598 -24.35 -0.34 -17.36
N GLN A 599 -23.30 -0.56 -16.56
CA GLN A 599 -23.31 -1.63 -15.54
C GLN A 599 -24.25 -1.27 -14.38
N SER A 600 -24.81 -2.29 -13.72
CA SER A 600 -25.48 -2.05 -12.45
C SER A 600 -24.48 -1.52 -11.42
N LYS A 601 -24.94 -0.72 -10.44
CA LYS A 601 -24.07 -0.22 -9.35
C LYS A 601 -23.34 -1.37 -8.63
N ALA A 602 -24.03 -2.49 -8.47
CA ALA A 602 -23.50 -3.72 -7.92
C ALA A 602 -22.33 -4.28 -8.74
N MET A 603 -22.57 -4.54 -10.03
CA MET A 603 -21.57 -5.06 -10.94
C MET A 603 -20.38 -4.10 -11.12
N ALA A 604 -20.64 -2.80 -11.13
CA ALA A 604 -19.60 -1.78 -11.18
C ALA A 604 -18.68 -1.85 -9.96
N ALA A 605 -19.25 -1.88 -8.75
CA ALA A 605 -18.46 -1.99 -7.53
C ALA A 605 -17.66 -3.31 -7.47
N GLU A 606 -18.27 -4.43 -7.87
CA GLU A 606 -17.60 -5.73 -7.98
C GLU A 606 -16.44 -5.69 -9.00
N ASN A 607 -16.66 -5.09 -10.17
CA ASN A 607 -15.64 -4.95 -11.20
C ASN A 607 -14.52 -3.99 -10.82
N VAL A 608 -14.82 -2.93 -10.06
CA VAL A 608 -13.78 -2.07 -9.49
C VAL A 608 -12.95 -2.88 -8.49
N ASN A 609 -13.58 -3.61 -7.57
CA ASN A 609 -12.89 -4.47 -6.61
C ASN A 609 -12.07 -5.57 -7.30
N THR A 610 -12.62 -6.17 -8.37
CA THR A 610 -11.92 -7.18 -9.19
C THR A 610 -10.78 -6.56 -9.98
N TRP A 611 -11.00 -5.37 -10.58
CA TRP A 611 -9.95 -4.62 -11.28
C TRP A 611 -8.77 -4.49 -10.36
N PHE A 612 -9.05 -3.92 -9.21
CA PHE A 612 -8.06 -3.70 -8.21
C PHE A 612 -7.46 -5.01 -7.62
N GLY A 613 -8.19 -6.13 -7.58
CA GLY A 613 -7.68 -7.44 -7.14
C GLY A 613 -6.74 -8.07 -8.17
N VAL A 614 -7.07 -8.02 -9.46
CA VAL A 614 -6.18 -8.48 -10.55
C VAL A 614 -5.01 -7.53 -10.74
N ALA A 615 -5.26 -6.23 -10.62
CA ALA A 615 -4.24 -5.21 -10.47
C ALA A 615 -3.21 -5.59 -9.41
N ALA A 616 -3.70 -6.17 -8.31
CA ALA A 616 -2.93 -6.67 -7.19
C ALA A 616 -2.34 -8.10 -7.35
N LEU A 617 -2.78 -8.90 -8.32
CA LEU A 617 -2.36 -10.31 -8.46
C LEU A 617 -1.65 -10.62 -9.78
N MET A 618 -1.91 -9.88 -10.87
CA MET A 618 -1.41 -10.19 -12.20
C MET A 618 0.12 -10.13 -12.34
N PRO A 619 0.84 -9.28 -11.57
CA PRO A 619 2.30 -9.40 -11.49
C PRO A 619 2.81 -10.73 -10.91
N LEU A 620 2.02 -11.49 -10.12
CA LEU A 620 2.39 -12.84 -9.66
C LEU A 620 2.47 -13.83 -10.83
N LEU A 621 1.45 -13.86 -11.69
CA LEU A 621 1.40 -14.72 -12.87
C LEU A 621 2.44 -14.30 -13.91
N GLY A 622 2.60 -12.98 -14.12
CA GLY A 622 3.61 -12.43 -15.03
C GLY A 622 5.04 -12.78 -14.62
N ALA A 623 5.38 -12.61 -13.34
CA ALA A 623 6.69 -12.96 -12.80
C ALA A 623 6.94 -14.47 -12.82
N PHE A 624 5.99 -15.29 -12.34
CA PHE A 624 6.15 -16.75 -12.31
C PHE A 624 6.28 -17.37 -13.70
N ILE A 625 5.48 -16.94 -14.68
CA ILE A 625 5.51 -17.47 -16.06
C ILE A 625 6.76 -16.97 -16.81
N SER A 626 7.16 -15.71 -16.58
CA SER A 626 8.39 -15.15 -17.17
C SER A 626 9.64 -15.86 -16.66
N ASP A 627 9.71 -16.09 -15.35
CA ASP A 627 10.93 -16.54 -14.68
C ASP A 627 11.10 -18.07 -14.70
N SER A 628 10.03 -18.84 -14.86
CA SER A 628 10.11 -20.30 -14.73
C SER A 628 10.30 -21.05 -16.06
N TYR A 629 9.71 -20.63 -17.19
CA TYR A 629 9.69 -21.50 -18.39
C TYR A 629 9.71 -20.84 -19.78
N LEU A 630 9.36 -19.56 -19.96
CA LEU A 630 8.90 -19.08 -21.28
C LEU A 630 9.68 -17.93 -21.92
N GLY A 631 10.34 -17.06 -21.13
CA GLY A 631 10.88 -15.81 -21.64
C GLY A 631 9.80 -14.80 -22.05
N HIS A 632 10.13 -13.51 -21.93
CA HIS A 632 9.21 -12.35 -21.99
C HIS A 632 8.16 -12.37 -23.12
N TYR A 633 8.52 -12.81 -24.33
CA TYR A 633 7.62 -12.79 -25.49
C TYR A 633 6.55 -13.90 -25.46
N ARG A 634 6.91 -15.09 -24.96
CA ARG A 634 6.00 -16.25 -24.99
C ARG A 634 5.02 -16.22 -23.81
N ALA A 635 5.41 -15.63 -22.69
CA ALA A 635 4.52 -15.37 -21.55
C ALA A 635 3.33 -14.47 -21.96
N ILE A 636 3.60 -13.40 -22.71
CA ILE A 636 2.58 -12.48 -23.23
C ILE A 636 1.64 -13.18 -24.22
N ALA A 637 2.19 -14.01 -25.12
CA ALA A 637 1.41 -14.77 -26.09
C ALA A 637 0.48 -15.82 -25.43
N ILE A 638 0.96 -16.53 -24.39
CA ILE A 638 0.18 -17.53 -23.66
C ILE A 638 -0.90 -16.90 -22.79
N ALA A 639 -0.60 -15.79 -22.10
CA ALA A 639 -1.62 -15.04 -21.36
C ALA A 639 -2.75 -14.56 -22.30
N SER A 640 -2.39 -14.13 -23.51
CA SER A 640 -3.35 -13.73 -24.55
C SER A 640 -4.20 -14.91 -25.06
N LEU A 641 -3.62 -16.11 -25.18
CA LEU A 641 -4.33 -17.32 -25.62
C LEU A 641 -5.23 -17.93 -24.54
N LEU A 642 -4.79 -17.98 -23.28
CA LEU A 642 -5.61 -18.44 -22.15
C LEU A 642 -6.85 -17.56 -21.96
N TYR A 643 -6.71 -16.26 -22.22
CA TYR A 643 -7.81 -15.32 -22.22
C TYR A 643 -8.81 -15.55 -23.37
N ILE A 644 -8.33 -15.87 -24.58
CA ILE A 644 -9.20 -16.29 -25.69
C ILE A 644 -9.97 -17.58 -25.35
N LEU A 645 -9.35 -18.49 -24.60
CA LEU A 645 -10.00 -19.71 -24.14
C LEU A 645 -11.04 -19.45 -23.04
N TYR A 646 -10.75 -18.54 -22.10
CA TYR A 646 -11.69 -18.12 -21.05
C TYR A 646 -12.95 -17.45 -21.62
N MET A 647 -12.82 -16.71 -22.73
CA MET A 647 -13.94 -16.11 -23.46
C MET A 647 -14.87 -17.11 -24.18
N ARG A 648 -14.57 -18.42 -24.16
CA ARG A 648 -15.40 -19.48 -24.77
C ARG A 648 -16.24 -20.28 -23.78
N LEU A 649 -16.18 -19.99 -22.48
CA LEU A 649 -17.09 -20.60 -21.51
C LEU A 649 -18.40 -19.78 -21.48
N PRO A 650 -19.56 -20.42 -21.73
CA PRO A 650 -20.85 -19.76 -21.93
C PRO A 650 -21.38 -19.04 -20.68
#